data_AF-A0A3Q4ACI7-F1
#
_entry.id   AF-A0A3Q4ACI7-F1
#
_cell.length_a   1.000
_cell.length_b   1.000
_cell.length_c   1.000
_cell.angle_alpha   90.00
_cell.angle_beta   90.00
_cell.angle_gamma   90.00
#
_symmetry.space_group_name_H-M   'P 1'
#
loop_
_entity.id
_entity.type
_entity.pdbx_description
1 polymer ?
#
loop_
_entity_poly.entity_id
_entity_poly.type
_entity_poly.pdbx_seq_one_letter_code
_entity_poly.pdbx_strand_id
1 'polypeptide(L)'
;MFNLEYAKFFLSSQTVEVYSVTVDCTVAYRFAHTVMTSTALNKANTSQEIFFEVELPKTAFISNFSMKIDGRVYVGEVKEKENAKKVYEKAISSGKTAGLVKASGRTMEKFSVSINIAAKSSVAFVLTYEELLKRKKGHYEILTRVKPKQRVQEFQIVADIYEPQGLAFVEATATFLTNELLSLVEKTVMDNKAHISFSPTLEQQRKCPGCEGTIIDGDFIIKYDVKREESIGEVQIVNGYFVHFFAPPDLPRVAKNVVFVIDRSGSMNGRKIKQTREALEAILKDLHKEDRFALIVFDNKVLTWRNSLTKATNENISKAVAYVRKITDNGATDLNNALLRAVKMLVKERKDGNLPERSADMIITLTDGMPNHGVSDLKMIQKNVHSAIGGNMSLFCLGFGNDVDYSFLDVMSKQNKGLARRIFEASDATLQLQGFYDEVSSPLLLDVDLRYPDNAVDFLTKNHYSQLFNGSEIVVSGQLMNSDPGNFVAEVFAKGPENDFWVQGKARVVIYPEKDHIYGNFSERLWAYLTIQQLLEDSEIGTQQEKDTRTAKALDMSLRYGFVTPVTSMVVTKPEAEEGSSSPLIADKLTEGKEKPNLINYQVFYFSYFAHRHSVVDGDPHFMIELPERNDALCFNINDKPGTIFNLVRDTKSGFVVNGQIIGKKKVVLDGIVNTYIGRLGIIHQKLGVRLEVSTQDISVFHGGKNLKLLWSDAVSIKETNMDLSLTKNCSLTVTLRHSVKFEVIRHTKIWKRRQDHQDYLGFYTLDSRHLSASVHGLLGQFYHGVEFQVVNLRPGVLQENLAATMYVRGQTLNVTRHWQRDFSNDVKNGEIIPCWFFSNNGAGLIDGGPSDYIVSGLF
;
A
#
# COMPACT_ATOMS: atom_id res chain seq x y z
N MET A 1 -13.88 -32.94 47.68
CA MET A 1 -13.33 -34.19 48.22
C MET A 1 -12.36 -34.74 47.17
N PHE A 2 -11.06 -34.70 47.49
CA PHE A 2 -9.85 -35.42 46.98
C PHE A 2 -9.92 -36.11 45.58
N ASN A 3 -8.91 -36.12 44.68
CA ASN A 3 -7.46 -35.83 44.69
C ASN A 3 -6.94 -35.85 43.22
N LEU A 4 -5.96 -35.01 42.79
CA LEU A 4 -4.51 -35.30 42.63
C LEU A 4 -4.22 -36.54 41.75
N GLU A 5 -3.34 -36.60 40.73
CA GLU A 5 -2.15 -35.86 40.24
C GLU A 5 -1.68 -36.67 38.99
N TYR A 6 -1.13 -36.14 37.88
CA TYR A 6 0.32 -36.15 37.57
C TYR A 6 0.66 -35.52 36.19
N ALA A 7 1.68 -34.64 36.21
CA ALA A 7 2.75 -34.27 35.25
C ALA A 7 2.46 -33.83 33.78
N LYS A 8 2.74 -32.56 33.36
CA LYS A 8 4.03 -31.93 32.91
C LYS A 8 4.59 -32.57 31.61
N PHE A 9 4.95 -31.96 30.47
CA PHE A 9 5.33 -30.62 29.94
C PHE A 9 4.86 -30.60 28.44
N PHE A 10 4.44 -29.51 27.82
CA PHE A 10 5.31 -28.51 27.16
C PHE A 10 4.68 -27.12 27.28
N LEU A 11 5.40 -26.22 27.93
CA LEU A 11 5.25 -24.79 27.76
C LEU A 11 5.41 -24.49 26.26
N SER A 12 4.42 -23.86 25.63
CA SER A 12 4.68 -23.09 24.42
C SER A 12 5.45 -21.83 24.85
N SER A 13 6.71 -22.00 25.26
CA SER A 13 7.61 -20.87 25.35
C SER A 13 7.75 -20.37 23.92
N GLN A 14 7.19 -19.18 23.62
CA GLN A 14 7.74 -18.41 22.52
C GLN A 14 9.26 -18.39 22.74
N THR A 15 10.00 -18.97 21.80
CA THR A 15 11.46 -19.11 21.91
C THR A 15 12.12 -17.75 22.00
N VAL A 16 11.46 -16.72 21.47
CA VAL A 16 11.83 -15.31 21.56
C VAL A 16 10.64 -14.48 22.05
N GLU A 17 10.87 -13.71 23.11
CA GLU A 17 9.91 -12.77 23.71
C GLU A 17 10.27 -11.34 23.28
N VAL A 18 9.28 -10.53 22.89
CA VAL A 18 9.46 -9.07 22.78
C VAL A 18 9.24 -8.47 24.17
N TYR A 19 10.33 -8.09 24.81
CA TYR A 19 10.34 -7.61 26.19
C TYR A 19 9.83 -6.18 26.29
N SER A 20 10.35 -5.27 25.45
CA SER A 20 9.94 -3.86 25.45
C SER A 20 9.71 -3.32 24.05
N VAL A 21 8.78 -2.37 23.94
CA VAL A 21 8.51 -1.55 22.76
C VAL A 21 8.24 -0.12 23.24
N THR A 22 9.13 0.80 22.90
CA THR A 22 8.95 2.24 23.16
C THR A 22 8.92 3.01 21.86
N VAL A 23 8.03 3.98 21.77
CA VAL A 23 7.99 4.98 20.71
C VAL A 23 8.06 6.35 21.36
N ASP A 24 9.14 7.07 21.10
CA ASP A 24 9.39 8.40 21.62
C ASP A 24 9.37 9.38 20.45
N CYS A 25 8.32 10.19 20.35
CA CYS A 25 8.16 11.19 19.30
C CYS A 25 8.31 12.59 19.89
N THR A 26 9.31 13.34 19.45
CA THR A 26 9.45 14.74 19.83
C THR A 26 9.20 15.62 18.62
N VAL A 27 8.29 16.58 18.74
CA VAL A 27 7.96 17.53 17.69
C VAL A 27 8.37 18.93 18.13
N ALA A 28 9.18 19.58 17.31
CA ALA A 28 9.47 20.99 17.45
C ALA A 28 9.31 21.65 16.08
N TYR A 29 8.53 22.72 15.98
CA TYR A 29 8.37 23.45 14.71
C TYR A 29 7.87 22.57 13.57
N ARG A 30 6.84 21.76 13.85
CA ARG A 30 6.29 20.77 12.90
C ARG A 30 7.30 19.72 12.43
N PHE A 31 8.52 19.69 12.96
CA PHE A 31 9.53 18.69 12.65
C PHE A 31 9.49 17.60 13.71
N ALA A 32 9.02 16.42 13.31
CA ALA A 32 8.90 15.27 14.16
C ALA A 32 10.18 14.42 14.10
N HIS A 33 10.73 14.13 15.27
CA HIS A 33 11.83 13.21 15.47
C HIS A 33 11.30 12.02 16.26
N THR A 34 11.21 10.85 15.63
CA THR A 34 10.66 9.65 16.26
C THR A 34 11.73 8.59 16.45
N VAL A 35 11.88 8.11 17.68
CA VAL A 35 12.76 7.01 18.06
C VAL A 35 11.89 5.82 18.46
N MET A 36 12.04 4.71 17.75
CA MET A 36 11.42 3.43 18.11
C MET A 36 12.47 2.49 18.68
N THR A 37 12.26 2.04 19.91
CA THR A 37 13.12 1.06 20.58
C THR A 37 12.35 -0.24 20.78
N SER A 38 12.95 -1.37 20.42
CA SER A 38 12.38 -2.69 20.68
C SER A 38 13.42 -3.64 21.23
N THR A 39 13.14 -4.26 22.37
CA THR A 39 14.04 -5.25 22.99
C THR A 39 13.44 -6.63 22.86
N ALA A 40 14.22 -7.57 22.31
CA ALA A 40 13.84 -8.97 22.18
C ALA A 40 14.79 -9.87 22.97
N LEU A 41 14.24 -10.88 23.63
CA LEU A 41 14.95 -11.85 24.46
C LEU A 41 14.79 -13.26 23.89
N ASN A 42 15.90 -13.90 23.50
CA ASN A 42 15.91 -15.30 23.11
C ASN A 42 15.94 -16.20 24.36
N LYS A 43 14.78 -16.76 24.75
CA LYS A 43 14.67 -17.70 25.87
C LYS A 43 15.05 -19.12 25.51
N ALA A 44 15.30 -19.44 24.24
CA ALA A 44 15.71 -20.79 23.83
C ALA A 44 17.16 -21.11 24.22
N ASN A 45 17.46 -22.41 24.24
CA ASN A 45 18.84 -22.92 24.40
C ASN A 45 19.59 -22.99 23.05
N THR A 46 18.96 -22.53 21.97
CA THR A 46 19.53 -22.48 20.62
C THR A 46 19.44 -21.06 20.08
N SER A 47 20.29 -20.75 19.09
CA SER A 47 20.20 -19.48 18.38
C SER A 47 18.87 -19.39 17.63
N GLN A 48 18.27 -18.20 17.57
CA GLN A 48 16.98 -17.96 16.91
C GLN A 48 17.14 -16.80 15.93
N GLU A 49 16.63 -16.98 14.71
CA GLU A 49 16.43 -15.86 13.80
C GLU A 49 15.19 -15.08 14.21
N ILE A 50 15.31 -13.75 14.24
CA ILE A 50 14.23 -12.85 14.58
C ILE A 50 14.13 -11.72 13.57
N PHE A 51 12.95 -11.11 13.49
CA PHE A 51 12.66 -9.99 12.61
C PHE A 51 12.29 -8.75 13.44
N PHE A 52 12.98 -7.65 13.19
CA PHE A 52 12.54 -6.32 13.60
C PHE A 52 11.79 -5.68 12.44
N GLU A 53 10.50 -5.42 12.63
CA GLU A 53 9.62 -4.86 11.60
C GLU A 53 8.94 -3.60 12.12
N VAL A 54 9.09 -2.49 11.41
CA VAL A 54 8.46 -1.20 11.72
C VAL A 54 7.82 -0.64 10.46
N GLU A 55 6.60 -0.12 10.59
CA GLU A 55 5.96 0.67 9.53
C GLU A 55 6.09 2.16 9.87
N LEU A 56 6.67 2.95 8.96
CA LEU A 56 6.92 4.40 9.11
C LEU A 56 6.36 5.20 7.93
N PRO A 57 6.04 6.51 8.09
CA PRO A 57 5.48 7.31 7.00
C PRO A 57 6.42 7.41 5.79
N LYS A 58 5.88 7.32 4.56
CA LYS A 58 6.65 7.56 3.31
C LYS A 58 7.31 8.94 3.25
N THR A 59 6.74 9.91 3.97
CA THR A 59 7.30 11.25 4.13
C THR A 59 8.58 11.24 4.96
N ALA A 60 8.73 10.33 5.91
CA ALA A 60 9.89 10.31 6.79
C ALA A 60 11.18 9.88 6.08
N PHE A 61 12.31 10.36 6.59
CA PHE A 61 13.63 9.81 6.28
C PHE A 61 14.19 9.12 7.52
N ILE A 62 14.65 7.89 7.35
CA ILE A 62 15.40 7.20 8.40
C ILE A 62 16.74 7.93 8.56
N SER A 63 17.07 8.33 9.79
CA SER A 63 18.30 9.04 10.13
C SER A 63 19.27 8.19 10.94
N ASN A 64 18.78 7.17 11.65
CA ASN A 64 19.62 6.23 12.39
C ASN A 64 18.94 4.86 12.50
N PHE A 65 19.73 3.81 12.45
CA PHE A 65 19.34 2.50 12.93
C PHE A 65 20.53 1.87 13.64
N SER A 66 20.31 1.39 14.85
CA SER A 66 21.33 0.67 15.61
C SER A 66 20.76 -0.57 16.30
N MET A 67 21.63 -1.55 16.52
CA MET A 67 21.31 -2.73 17.29
C MET A 67 22.34 -2.90 18.41
N LYS A 68 21.87 -3.25 19.60
CA LYS A 68 22.70 -3.55 20.76
C LYS A 68 22.60 -5.04 21.07
N ILE A 69 23.67 -5.78 20.86
CA ILE A 69 23.75 -7.24 21.12
C ILE A 69 24.90 -7.48 22.10
N ASP A 70 24.63 -8.17 23.21
CA ASP A 70 25.62 -8.50 24.24
C ASP A 70 26.44 -7.29 24.71
N GLY A 71 25.78 -6.13 24.86
CA GLY A 71 26.41 -4.88 25.30
C GLY A 71 27.17 -4.10 24.22
N ARG A 72 27.37 -4.65 23.02
CA ARG A 72 27.99 -3.96 21.88
C ARG A 72 26.94 -3.30 21.00
N VAL A 73 27.18 -2.05 20.61
CA VAL A 73 26.30 -1.28 19.73
C VAL A 73 26.84 -1.31 18.30
N TYR A 74 25.99 -1.68 17.35
CA TYR A 74 26.26 -1.67 15.93
C TYR A 74 25.38 -0.61 15.28
N VAL A 75 26.01 0.42 14.71
CA VAL A 75 25.33 1.56 14.11
C VAL A 75 25.32 1.43 12.59
N GLY A 76 24.20 1.75 11.97
CA GLY A 76 24.07 1.80 10.52
C GLY A 76 24.76 3.02 9.92
N GLU A 77 25.45 2.82 8.81
CA GLU A 77 26.14 3.85 8.06
C GLU A 77 25.38 4.14 6.76
N VAL A 78 25.02 5.40 6.51
CA VAL A 78 24.35 5.79 5.26
C VAL A 78 25.38 5.91 4.14
N LYS A 79 25.12 5.21 3.04
CA LYS A 79 25.96 5.17 1.83
C LYS A 79 25.13 5.51 0.61
N GLU A 80 25.82 5.81 -0.48
CA GLU A 80 25.20 5.87 -1.80
C GLU A 80 24.54 4.53 -2.12
N LYS A 81 23.34 4.58 -2.69
CA LYS A 81 22.50 3.40 -2.93
C LYS A 81 23.20 2.29 -3.72
N GLU A 82 23.92 2.63 -4.78
CA GLU A 82 24.66 1.65 -5.58
C GLU A 82 25.84 1.02 -4.80
N ASN A 83 26.51 1.80 -3.94
CA ASN A 83 27.60 1.28 -3.11
C ASN A 83 27.07 0.39 -1.99
N ALA A 84 25.95 0.75 -1.35
CA ALA A 84 25.26 -0.10 -0.40
C ALA A 84 24.83 -1.42 -1.05
N LYS A 85 24.24 -1.38 -2.25
CA LYS A 85 23.85 -2.57 -3.01
C LYS A 85 25.02 -3.51 -3.30
N LYS A 86 26.20 -3.00 -3.65
CA LYS A 86 27.40 -3.85 -3.81
C LYS A 86 27.79 -4.54 -2.50
N VAL A 87 27.69 -3.84 -1.38
CA VAL A 87 27.93 -4.40 -0.05
C VAL A 87 26.90 -5.49 0.30
N TYR A 88 25.64 -5.30 -0.10
CA TYR A 88 24.55 -6.30 -0.01
C TYR A 88 24.86 -7.57 -0.78
N GLU A 89 25.15 -7.43 -2.08
CA GLU A 89 25.32 -8.54 -3.01
C GLU A 89 26.53 -9.39 -2.60
N LYS A 90 27.60 -8.75 -2.12
CA LYS A 90 28.76 -9.40 -1.52
C LYS A 90 28.40 -10.18 -0.25
N ALA A 91 27.45 -9.71 0.54
CA ALA A 91 26.96 -10.42 1.72
C ALA A 91 26.14 -11.65 1.33
N ILE A 92 25.11 -11.49 0.51
CA ILE A 92 24.24 -12.61 0.12
C ILE A 92 25.05 -13.72 -0.58
N SER A 93 25.96 -13.37 -1.49
CA SER A 93 26.84 -14.35 -2.15
C SER A 93 27.75 -15.11 -1.18
N SER A 94 27.94 -14.59 0.04
CA SER A 94 28.71 -15.24 1.12
C SER A 94 27.82 -15.97 2.15
N GLY A 95 26.51 -16.15 1.89
CA GLY A 95 25.59 -16.91 2.76
C GLY A 95 25.18 -16.20 4.05
N LYS A 96 25.08 -14.87 4.02
CA LYS A 96 25.05 -13.98 5.18
C LYS A 96 23.71 -13.21 5.28
N THR A 97 23.25 -12.88 6.50
CA THR A 97 21.96 -12.22 6.80
C THR A 97 21.91 -10.75 6.36
N ALA A 98 20.81 -10.30 5.75
CA ALA A 98 20.67 -8.93 5.25
C ALA A 98 19.27 -8.33 5.57
N GLY A 99 19.23 -7.05 5.93
CA GLY A 99 18.00 -6.27 6.12
C GLY A 99 17.48 -5.69 4.81
N LEU A 100 16.19 -5.37 4.74
CA LEU A 100 15.53 -4.81 3.57
C LEU A 100 14.34 -3.91 3.97
N VAL A 101 14.26 -2.72 3.36
CA VAL A 101 13.05 -1.88 3.43
C VAL A 101 12.13 -2.21 2.25
N LYS A 102 10.84 -2.42 2.53
CA LYS A 102 9.78 -2.71 1.56
C LYS A 102 8.63 -1.71 1.75
N ALA A 103 7.79 -1.49 0.74
CA ALA A 103 6.60 -0.65 0.91
C ALA A 103 5.58 -1.39 1.78
N SER A 104 4.81 -0.67 2.61
CA SER A 104 3.73 -1.27 3.40
C SER A 104 2.51 -0.37 3.42
N GLY A 105 1.51 -0.72 2.60
CA GLY A 105 0.28 0.06 2.48
C GLY A 105 0.45 1.37 1.69
N ARG A 106 -0.51 2.30 1.88
CA ARG A 106 -0.67 3.49 1.03
C ARG A 106 0.29 4.62 1.40
N THR A 107 0.40 4.92 2.69
CA THR A 107 1.14 6.08 3.23
C THR A 107 2.39 5.67 4.02
N MET A 108 2.64 4.38 4.18
CA MET A 108 3.71 3.84 5.02
C MET A 108 4.72 3.01 4.21
N GLU A 109 5.92 2.88 4.76
CA GLU A 109 6.99 1.98 4.33
C GLU A 109 7.30 1.03 5.49
N LYS A 110 7.56 -0.24 5.20
CA LYS A 110 7.99 -1.25 6.17
C LYS A 110 9.49 -1.38 6.14
N PHE A 111 10.12 -0.97 7.23
CA PHE A 111 11.48 -1.32 7.58
C PHE A 111 11.50 -2.74 8.15
N SER A 112 12.32 -3.63 7.59
CA SER A 112 12.47 -4.99 8.10
C SER A 112 13.94 -5.40 8.14
N VAL A 113 14.35 -5.95 9.28
CA VAL A 113 15.70 -6.46 9.50
C VAL A 113 15.57 -7.84 10.13
N SER A 114 16.23 -8.85 9.56
CA SER A 114 16.41 -10.15 10.22
C SER A 114 17.80 -10.27 10.81
N ILE A 115 17.91 -10.85 12.00
CA ILE A 115 19.19 -11.19 12.64
C ILE A 115 19.08 -12.52 13.38
N ASN A 116 20.20 -13.22 13.52
CA ASN A 116 20.29 -14.42 14.35
C ASN A 116 20.87 -14.05 15.73
N ILE A 117 20.14 -14.37 16.80
CA ILE A 117 20.51 -14.09 18.19
C ILE A 117 20.92 -15.38 18.86
N ALA A 118 22.03 -15.37 19.58
CA ALA A 118 22.51 -16.50 20.35
C ALA A 118 21.49 -16.97 21.41
N ALA A 119 21.60 -18.23 21.82
CA ALA A 119 20.82 -18.79 22.92
C ALA A 119 20.96 -17.93 24.18
N LYS A 120 19.85 -17.68 24.89
CA LYS A 120 19.84 -16.91 26.15
C LYS A 120 20.40 -15.49 26.05
N SER A 121 20.48 -14.93 24.85
CA SER A 121 20.92 -13.54 24.61
C SER A 121 19.73 -12.63 24.32
N SER A 122 19.99 -11.32 24.34
CA SER A 122 19.03 -10.27 24.04
C SER A 122 19.59 -9.31 23.00
N VAL A 123 18.69 -8.67 22.27
CA VAL A 123 19.00 -7.56 21.38
C VAL A 123 18.07 -6.40 21.67
N ALA A 124 18.58 -5.17 21.58
CA ALA A 124 17.76 -3.98 21.46
C ALA A 124 17.96 -3.35 20.08
N PHE A 125 16.87 -3.07 19.38
CA PHE A 125 16.85 -2.31 18.13
C PHE A 125 16.43 -0.88 18.42
N VAL A 126 17.11 0.08 17.80
CA VAL A 126 16.76 1.50 17.87
C VAL A 126 16.68 2.03 16.45
N LEU A 127 15.50 2.44 16.02
CA LEU A 127 15.25 3.08 14.72
C LEU A 127 14.85 4.53 14.94
N THR A 128 15.53 5.45 14.28
CA THR A 128 15.21 6.88 14.30
C THR A 128 14.81 7.33 12.91
N TYR A 129 13.68 8.01 12.81
CA TYR A 129 13.23 8.65 11.58
C TYR A 129 12.68 10.05 11.86
N GLU A 130 12.81 10.90 10.85
CA GLU A 130 12.46 12.32 10.96
C GLU A 130 11.55 12.74 9.81
N GLU A 131 10.60 13.61 10.10
CA GLU A 131 9.69 14.16 9.10
C GLU A 131 9.27 15.60 9.39
N LEU A 132 9.08 16.39 8.34
CA LEU A 132 8.35 17.65 8.43
C LEU A 132 6.85 17.37 8.23
N LEU A 133 6.07 17.56 9.30
CA LEU A 133 4.63 17.36 9.29
C LEU A 133 3.97 18.35 8.33
N LYS A 134 3.16 17.83 7.40
CA LYS A 134 2.44 18.64 6.41
C LYS A 134 1.04 18.93 6.90
N ARG A 135 0.69 20.22 7.03
CA ARG A 135 -0.67 20.61 7.39
C ARG A 135 -1.64 20.29 6.26
N LYS A 136 -2.69 19.55 6.57
CA LYS A 136 -3.77 19.21 5.64
C LYS A 136 -5.10 19.29 6.36
N LYS A 137 -6.13 19.76 5.67
CA LYS A 137 -7.49 19.87 6.25
C LYS A 137 -7.48 20.57 7.62
N GLY A 138 -6.60 21.57 7.78
CA GLY A 138 -6.51 22.39 8.98
C GLY A 138 -5.76 21.78 10.16
N HIS A 139 -5.03 20.68 10.00
CA HIS A 139 -4.28 20.06 11.10
C HIS A 139 -3.02 19.32 10.63
N TYR A 140 -2.11 19.08 11.57
CA TYR A 140 -0.99 18.14 11.45
C TYR A 140 -1.41 16.79 12.04
N GLU A 141 -0.88 15.71 11.48
CA GLU A 141 -1.15 14.34 11.93
C GLU A 141 0.18 13.61 12.12
N ILE A 142 0.38 13.06 13.33
CA ILE A 142 1.45 12.12 13.65
C ILE A 142 0.81 10.74 13.70
N LEU A 143 1.20 9.85 12.80
CA LEU A 143 0.66 8.49 12.72
C LEU A 143 1.76 7.48 13.07
N THR A 144 1.56 6.77 14.17
CA THR A 144 2.43 5.69 14.63
C THR A 144 1.71 4.36 14.52
N ARG A 145 2.21 3.45 13.69
CA ARG A 145 1.65 2.09 13.58
C ARG A 145 2.37 1.12 14.51
N VAL A 146 1.60 0.48 15.39
CA VAL A 146 2.13 -0.46 16.40
C VAL A 146 1.47 -1.82 16.24
N LYS A 147 2.30 -2.85 15.99
CA LYS A 147 1.86 -4.25 15.79
C LYS A 147 2.82 -5.26 16.44
N PRO A 148 2.95 -5.28 17.78
CA PRO A 148 3.88 -6.17 18.47
C PRO A 148 3.60 -7.67 18.31
N LYS A 149 2.42 -8.08 17.80
CA LYS A 149 1.95 -9.48 17.59
C LYS A 149 1.84 -10.35 18.87
N GLN A 150 2.49 -9.95 19.96
CA GLN A 150 2.44 -10.55 21.29
C GLN A 150 2.24 -9.45 22.35
N ARG A 151 1.91 -9.85 23.58
CA ARG A 151 1.87 -8.94 24.73
C ARG A 151 3.31 -8.57 25.13
N VAL A 152 3.54 -7.31 25.45
CA VAL A 152 4.87 -6.75 25.73
C VAL A 152 4.94 -6.35 27.19
N GLN A 153 6.02 -6.74 27.88
CA GLN A 153 6.19 -6.45 29.31
C GLN A 153 6.24 -4.93 29.57
N GLU A 154 6.97 -4.21 28.72
CA GLU A 154 7.11 -2.75 28.78
C GLU A 154 6.68 -2.14 27.44
N PHE A 155 5.44 -1.65 27.37
CA PHE A 155 4.94 -0.94 26.20
C PHE A 155 4.74 0.54 26.53
N GLN A 156 5.26 1.42 25.69
CA GLN A 156 5.11 2.85 25.87
C GLN A 156 5.10 3.60 24.53
N ILE A 157 4.16 4.54 24.40
CA ILE A 157 4.20 5.58 23.38
C ILE A 157 4.23 6.92 24.11
N VAL A 158 5.22 7.76 23.81
CA VAL A 158 5.33 9.13 24.31
C VAL A 158 5.43 10.08 23.13
N ALA A 159 4.68 11.16 23.19
CA ALA A 159 4.83 12.28 22.26
C ALA A 159 4.92 13.61 23.00
N ASP A 160 6.02 14.33 22.77
CA ASP A 160 6.27 15.66 23.29
C ASP A 160 6.23 16.67 22.14
N ILE A 161 5.24 17.55 22.13
CA ILE A 161 5.04 18.57 21.09
C ILE A 161 5.40 19.93 21.68
N TYR A 162 6.27 20.67 20.99
CA TYR A 162 6.63 22.04 21.32
C TYR A 162 6.44 22.97 20.11
N GLU A 163 5.62 23.99 20.29
CA GLU A 163 5.17 24.89 19.25
C GLU A 163 5.10 26.33 19.80
N PRO A 164 6.09 27.20 19.52
CA PRO A 164 6.24 28.46 20.25
C PRO A 164 5.08 29.45 20.11
N GLN A 165 4.39 29.42 18.97
CA GLN A 165 3.18 30.21 18.71
C GLN A 165 1.97 29.75 19.54
N GLY A 166 2.07 28.60 20.21
CA GLY A 166 1.01 28.00 20.99
C GLY A 166 0.21 26.97 20.20
N LEU A 167 -0.40 26.05 20.95
CA LEU A 167 -1.24 24.97 20.43
C LEU A 167 -2.70 25.45 20.40
N ALA A 168 -3.37 25.27 19.25
CA ALA A 168 -4.80 25.55 19.13
C ALA A 168 -5.63 24.39 19.68
N PHE A 169 -5.23 23.15 19.36
CA PHE A 169 -5.82 21.94 19.93
C PHE A 169 -4.83 20.77 19.81
N VAL A 170 -5.04 19.74 20.63
CA VAL A 170 -4.32 18.45 20.57
C VAL A 170 -5.30 17.32 20.89
N GLU A 171 -5.37 16.35 20.01
CA GLU A 171 -6.19 15.14 20.11
C GLU A 171 -5.32 13.90 19.91
N ALA A 172 -5.58 12.84 20.68
CA ALA A 172 -4.90 11.56 20.55
C ALA A 172 -5.96 10.46 20.49
N THR A 173 -5.85 9.58 19.51
CA THR A 173 -6.77 8.47 19.25
C THR A 173 -6.00 7.25 18.79
N ALA A 174 -6.58 6.06 18.87
CA ALA A 174 -6.01 4.89 18.20
C ALA A 174 -7.11 3.94 17.72
N THR A 175 -6.83 3.20 16.65
CA THR A 175 -7.80 2.28 16.01
C THR A 175 -8.13 1.06 16.88
N PHE A 176 -7.28 0.78 17.88
CA PHE A 176 -7.42 -0.34 18.80
C PHE A 176 -7.87 0.09 20.23
N LEU A 177 -8.14 1.38 20.47
CA LEU A 177 -8.57 1.84 21.78
C LEU A 177 -10.02 1.40 22.05
N THR A 178 -10.19 0.63 23.13
CA THR A 178 -11.49 0.36 23.75
C THR A 178 -11.79 1.42 24.82
N ASN A 179 -13.02 1.47 25.32
CA ASN A 179 -13.38 2.38 26.42
C ASN A 179 -12.46 2.25 27.65
N GLU A 180 -11.95 1.04 27.91
CA GLU A 180 -10.99 0.78 28.99
C GLU A 180 -9.61 1.37 28.69
N LEU A 181 -9.08 1.16 27.48
CA LEU A 181 -7.76 1.67 27.07
C LEU A 181 -7.74 3.18 26.84
N LEU A 182 -8.88 3.78 26.45
CA LEU A 182 -9.00 5.23 26.28
C LEU A 182 -8.60 5.99 27.55
N SER A 183 -8.88 5.43 28.73
CA SER A 183 -8.53 6.04 30.02
C SER A 183 -7.03 6.05 30.31
N LEU A 184 -6.23 5.27 29.57
CA LEU A 184 -4.77 5.17 29.74
C LEU A 184 -3.99 6.16 28.87
N VAL A 185 -4.68 6.90 27.99
CA VAL A 185 -4.04 7.97 27.22
C VAL A 185 -3.96 9.19 28.11
N GLU A 186 -2.80 9.40 28.73
CA GLU A 186 -2.55 10.61 29.51
C GLU A 186 -2.19 11.75 28.56
N LYS A 187 -2.81 12.90 28.76
CA LYS A 187 -2.60 14.09 27.92
C LYS A 187 -2.51 15.33 28.80
N THR A 188 -1.35 15.96 28.80
CA THR A 188 -1.12 17.26 29.44
C THR A 188 -0.86 18.30 28.36
N VAL A 189 -1.72 19.31 28.26
CA VAL A 189 -1.57 20.40 27.28
C VAL A 189 -1.36 21.70 28.04
N MET A 190 -0.20 22.32 27.83
CA MET A 190 0.12 23.69 28.20
C MET A 190 0.00 24.58 26.95
N ASP A 191 0.24 25.89 27.09
CA ASP A 191 0.01 26.84 26.00
C ASP A 191 0.80 26.52 24.72
N ASN A 192 2.08 26.18 24.86
CA ASN A 192 3.01 25.89 23.75
C ASN A 192 3.63 24.48 23.81
N LYS A 193 3.19 23.64 24.75
CA LYS A 193 3.72 22.29 24.97
C LYS A 193 2.59 21.30 25.16
N ALA A 194 2.70 20.12 24.58
CA ALA A 194 1.83 18.99 24.91
C ALA A 194 2.66 17.74 25.17
N HIS A 195 2.27 17.00 26.19
CA HIS A 195 2.81 15.68 26.51
C HIS A 195 1.66 14.67 26.40
N ILE A 196 1.85 13.65 25.58
CA ILE A 196 0.94 12.52 25.41
C ILE A 196 1.69 11.26 25.80
N SER A 197 1.12 10.45 26.68
CA SER A 197 1.69 9.15 27.03
C SER A 197 0.62 8.05 26.97
N PHE A 198 1.02 6.86 26.56
CA PHE A 198 0.20 5.66 26.57
C PHE A 198 1.06 4.45 26.95
N SER A 199 0.81 3.91 28.14
CA SER A 199 1.63 2.85 28.75
C SER A 199 0.78 1.74 29.39
N PRO A 200 0.08 0.92 28.59
CA PRO A 200 -0.73 -0.18 29.09
C PRO A 200 0.12 -1.31 29.69
N THR A 201 -0.30 -1.79 30.85
CA THR A 201 0.26 -2.98 31.50
C THR A 201 0.01 -4.25 30.68
N LEU A 202 0.75 -5.33 30.98
CA LEU A 202 0.61 -6.62 30.30
C LEU A 202 -0.83 -7.17 30.32
N GLU A 203 -1.57 -6.97 31.41
CA GLU A 203 -2.98 -7.40 31.53
C GLU A 203 -3.93 -6.52 30.71
N GLN A 204 -3.69 -5.20 30.64
CA GLN A 204 -4.49 -4.27 29.81
C GLN A 204 -4.29 -4.51 28.31
N GLN A 205 -3.14 -5.06 27.91
CA GLN A 205 -2.88 -5.46 26.52
C GLN A 205 -3.66 -6.70 26.08
N ARG A 206 -4.35 -7.39 26.99
CA ARG A 206 -5.00 -8.68 26.71
C ARG A 206 -6.15 -8.52 25.73
N LYS A 207 -6.11 -9.27 24.62
CA LYS A 207 -7.19 -9.28 23.62
C LYS A 207 -8.46 -9.99 24.10
N CYS A 208 -8.31 -11.08 24.84
CA CYS A 208 -9.43 -11.88 25.34
C CYS A 208 -9.04 -12.78 26.54
N PRO A 209 -10.01 -13.19 27.39
CA PRO A 209 -9.76 -14.16 28.45
C PRO A 209 -9.21 -15.48 27.87
N GLY A 210 -8.08 -15.93 28.39
CA GLY A 210 -7.40 -17.17 28.00
C GLY A 210 -6.57 -17.14 26.71
N CYS A 211 -6.50 -16.04 25.95
CA CYS A 211 -5.66 -15.97 24.75
C CYS A 211 -4.31 -15.26 24.97
N GLU A 212 -3.32 -15.67 24.18
CA GLU A 212 -1.96 -15.10 24.18
C GLU A 212 -1.83 -13.77 23.42
N GLY A 213 -2.83 -13.43 22.60
CA GLY A 213 -2.80 -12.27 21.71
C GLY A 213 -2.94 -10.92 22.41
N THR A 214 -2.38 -9.89 21.79
CA THR A 214 -2.49 -8.48 22.22
C THR A 214 -3.61 -7.75 21.48
N ILE A 215 -4.24 -6.79 22.17
CA ILE A 215 -5.20 -5.85 21.56
C ILE A 215 -4.48 -4.71 20.81
N ILE A 216 -3.20 -4.46 21.10
CA ILE A 216 -2.39 -3.44 20.43
C ILE A 216 -2.05 -3.94 19.02
N ASP A 217 -2.87 -3.55 18.06
CA ASP A 217 -2.70 -3.86 16.64
C ASP A 217 -3.39 -2.79 15.80
N GLY A 218 -2.64 -1.77 15.38
CA GLY A 218 -3.17 -0.69 14.54
C GLY A 218 -2.43 0.63 14.69
N ASP A 219 -3.16 1.73 14.50
CA ASP A 219 -2.60 3.07 14.38
C ASP A 219 -2.91 3.90 15.62
N PHE A 220 -1.87 4.53 16.19
CA PHE A 220 -1.96 5.59 17.19
C PHE A 220 -1.75 6.93 16.48
N ILE A 221 -2.75 7.81 16.58
CA ILE A 221 -2.90 9.01 15.77
C ILE A 221 -3.01 10.22 16.70
N ILE A 222 -2.07 11.14 16.58
CA ILE A 222 -2.09 12.44 17.26
C ILE A 222 -2.38 13.52 16.23
N LYS A 223 -3.42 14.31 16.47
CA LYS A 223 -3.81 15.46 15.64
C LYS A 223 -3.64 16.73 16.43
N TYR A 224 -3.01 17.73 15.83
CA TYR A 224 -2.89 19.05 16.45
C TYR A 224 -2.88 20.14 15.39
N ASP A 225 -3.15 21.37 15.81
CA ASP A 225 -2.83 22.57 15.04
C ASP A 225 -2.34 23.65 16.00
N VAL A 226 -1.81 24.71 15.43
CA VAL A 226 -1.16 25.81 16.13
C VAL A 226 -2.04 27.06 16.11
N LYS A 227 -1.84 27.98 17.05
CA LYS A 227 -2.52 29.28 17.01
C LYS A 227 -1.97 30.12 15.85
N ARG A 228 -2.87 30.81 15.13
CA ARG A 228 -2.54 31.60 13.94
C ARG A 228 -3.15 32.98 14.07
N GLU A 229 -2.33 33.95 14.41
CA GLU A 229 -2.75 35.34 14.63
C GLU A 229 -2.15 36.31 13.63
N GLU A 230 -0.99 35.96 13.03
CA GLU A 230 -0.23 36.86 12.17
C GLU A 230 -0.48 36.59 10.68
N SER A 231 -0.77 37.65 9.93
CA SER A 231 -1.03 37.57 8.48
C SER A 231 0.23 37.28 7.65
N ILE A 232 1.41 37.63 8.17
CA ILE A 232 2.71 37.30 7.55
C ILE A 232 3.09 35.83 7.78
N GLY A 233 2.40 35.09 8.65
CA GLY A 233 2.85 33.78 9.09
C GLY A 233 3.98 33.85 10.12
N GLU A 234 4.63 32.73 10.38
CA GLU A 234 5.65 32.60 11.43
C GLU A 234 7.04 32.51 10.82
N VAL A 235 7.87 33.54 11.02
CA VAL A 235 9.29 33.53 10.63
C VAL A 235 10.13 33.34 11.87
N GLN A 236 10.88 32.23 11.92
CA GLN A 236 11.69 31.85 13.08
C GLN A 236 13.13 31.62 12.67
N ILE A 237 14.06 32.14 13.46
CA ILE A 237 15.50 31.99 13.24
C ILE A 237 16.11 31.22 14.41
N VAL A 238 16.85 30.15 14.09
CA VAL A 238 17.51 29.26 15.04
C VAL A 238 18.83 28.77 14.46
N ASN A 239 19.93 29.03 15.16
CA ASN A 239 21.29 28.53 14.85
C ASN A 239 21.76 28.82 13.41
N GLY A 240 21.49 30.02 12.89
CA GLY A 240 21.92 30.41 11.54
C GLY A 240 21.04 29.89 10.41
N TYR A 241 19.90 29.27 10.75
CA TYR A 241 18.87 28.86 9.80
C TYR A 241 17.55 29.55 10.12
N PHE A 242 16.71 29.74 9.11
CA PHE A 242 15.35 30.22 9.31
C PHE A 242 14.31 29.27 8.72
N VAL A 243 13.11 29.33 9.27
CA VAL A 243 11.93 28.64 8.78
C VAL A 243 10.76 29.62 8.81
N HIS A 244 9.99 29.64 7.72
CA HIS A 244 8.84 30.50 7.52
C HIS A 244 7.61 29.65 7.24
N PHE A 245 6.68 29.58 8.19
CA PHE A 245 5.39 28.91 8.06
C PHE A 245 4.31 29.92 7.67
N PHE A 246 3.81 29.85 6.45
CA PHE A 246 2.84 30.79 5.90
C PHE A 246 1.48 30.13 5.66
N ALA A 247 0.52 30.46 6.54
CA ALA A 247 -0.89 30.12 6.41
C ALA A 247 -1.72 31.16 7.20
N PRO A 248 -2.04 32.31 6.57
CA PRO A 248 -2.73 33.41 7.23
C PRO A 248 -4.14 32.98 7.67
N PRO A 249 -4.62 33.44 8.84
CA PRO A 249 -6.01 33.20 9.25
C PRO A 249 -6.98 34.02 8.38
N ASP A 250 -8.24 33.56 8.32
CA ASP A 250 -9.39 34.33 7.84
C ASP A 250 -9.32 34.90 6.41
N LEU A 251 -8.57 34.28 5.51
CA LEU A 251 -8.53 34.71 4.11
C LEU A 251 -9.83 34.38 3.36
N PRO A 252 -10.35 35.33 2.54
CA PRO A 252 -11.49 35.06 1.68
C PRO A 252 -11.11 34.07 0.57
N ARG A 253 -12.07 33.23 0.21
CA ARG A 253 -11.90 32.22 -0.83
C ARG A 253 -11.81 32.85 -2.22
N VAL A 254 -10.87 32.36 -3.04
CA VAL A 254 -10.77 32.65 -4.47
C VAL A 254 -11.73 31.73 -5.24
N ALA A 255 -12.56 32.31 -6.10
CA ALA A 255 -13.45 31.53 -6.97
C ALA A 255 -12.63 30.67 -7.95
N LYS A 256 -13.13 29.48 -8.30
CA LYS A 256 -12.43 28.56 -9.20
C LYS A 256 -13.26 28.19 -10.44
N ASN A 257 -12.55 27.97 -11.54
CA ASN A 257 -13.06 27.46 -12.80
C ASN A 257 -12.48 26.06 -13.01
N VAL A 258 -13.29 25.02 -12.77
CA VAL A 258 -12.80 23.63 -12.73
C VAL A 258 -13.38 22.79 -13.88
N VAL A 259 -12.50 22.11 -14.63
CA VAL A 259 -12.92 21.11 -15.61
C VAL A 259 -12.57 19.72 -15.09
N PHE A 260 -13.59 18.90 -14.86
CA PHE A 260 -13.40 17.49 -14.52
C PHE A 260 -13.29 16.67 -15.80
N VAL A 261 -12.17 15.95 -15.95
CA VAL A 261 -11.85 15.12 -17.12
C VAL A 261 -11.83 13.66 -16.68
N ILE A 262 -12.88 12.92 -17.00
CA ILE A 262 -13.18 11.63 -16.37
C ILE A 262 -13.10 10.51 -17.40
N ASP A 263 -12.19 9.59 -17.15
CA ASP A 263 -12.05 8.38 -17.95
C ASP A 263 -13.30 7.50 -17.78
N ARG A 264 -13.81 7.03 -18.90
CA ARG A 264 -14.90 6.06 -19.00
C ARG A 264 -14.53 4.91 -19.92
N SER A 265 -13.24 4.62 -20.07
CA SER A 265 -12.73 3.47 -20.82
C SER A 265 -13.27 2.15 -20.25
N GLY A 266 -13.18 1.07 -21.04
CA GLY A 266 -13.67 -0.24 -20.63
C GLY A 266 -13.04 -0.79 -19.35
N SER A 267 -11.81 -0.38 -18.98
CA SER A 267 -11.15 -0.78 -17.73
C SER A 267 -11.84 -0.23 -16.48
N MET A 268 -12.59 0.87 -16.60
CA MET A 268 -13.34 1.47 -15.50
C MET A 268 -14.56 0.65 -15.08
N ASN A 269 -14.90 -0.44 -15.79
CA ASN A 269 -16.07 -1.27 -15.51
C ASN A 269 -16.15 -1.71 -14.03
N GLY A 270 -17.37 -1.83 -13.52
CA GLY A 270 -17.64 -2.36 -12.19
C GLY A 270 -17.49 -1.31 -11.10
N ARG A 271 -16.62 -1.58 -10.11
CA ARG A 271 -16.51 -0.75 -8.91
C ARG A 271 -15.91 0.63 -9.20
N LYS A 272 -14.90 0.73 -10.08
CA LYS A 272 -14.20 1.98 -10.40
C LYS A 272 -15.15 3.06 -10.92
N ILE A 273 -15.95 2.77 -11.96
CA ILE A 273 -16.93 3.73 -12.49
C ILE A 273 -18.08 4.03 -11.51
N LYS A 274 -18.47 3.07 -10.66
CA LYS A 274 -19.48 3.30 -9.62
C LYS A 274 -18.97 4.31 -8.57
N GLN A 275 -17.79 4.06 -8.01
CA GLN A 275 -17.18 4.93 -7.00
C GLN A 275 -16.82 6.30 -7.57
N THR A 276 -16.38 6.36 -8.83
CA THR A 276 -16.15 7.62 -9.56
C THR A 276 -17.42 8.47 -9.63
N ARG A 277 -18.57 7.87 -9.99
CA ARG A 277 -19.86 8.59 -10.03
C ARG A 277 -20.31 9.08 -8.66
N GLU A 278 -20.16 8.25 -7.64
CA GLU A 278 -20.49 8.61 -6.25
C GLU A 278 -19.64 9.79 -5.75
N ALA A 279 -18.33 9.75 -6.00
CA ALA A 279 -17.42 10.82 -5.63
C ALA A 279 -17.72 12.12 -6.39
N LEU A 280 -17.90 12.05 -7.72
CA LEU A 280 -18.26 13.22 -8.53
C LEU A 280 -19.59 13.83 -8.12
N GLU A 281 -20.59 13.02 -7.74
CA GLU A 281 -21.86 13.54 -7.23
C GLU A 281 -21.65 14.34 -5.93
N ALA A 282 -20.80 13.87 -5.02
CA ALA A 282 -20.49 14.59 -3.79
C ALA A 282 -19.69 15.89 -4.07
N ILE A 283 -18.65 15.79 -4.90
CA ILE A 283 -17.79 16.92 -5.29
C ILE A 283 -18.61 18.03 -5.97
N LEU A 284 -19.54 17.68 -6.88
CA LEU A 284 -20.39 18.66 -7.55
C LEU A 284 -21.32 19.40 -6.59
N LYS A 285 -21.78 18.74 -5.52
CA LYS A 285 -22.63 19.35 -4.48
C LYS A 285 -21.83 20.28 -3.55
N ASP A 286 -20.53 20.07 -3.45
CA ASP A 286 -19.61 20.88 -2.65
C ASP A 286 -19.09 22.12 -3.39
N LEU A 287 -19.38 22.27 -4.69
CA LEU A 287 -19.03 23.47 -5.44
C LEU A 287 -19.77 24.71 -4.89
N HIS A 288 -19.05 25.81 -4.70
CA HIS A 288 -19.63 27.07 -4.28
C HIS A 288 -20.32 27.78 -5.44
N LYS A 289 -21.35 28.59 -5.17
CA LYS A 289 -22.16 29.28 -6.20
C LYS A 289 -21.35 30.18 -7.15
N GLU A 290 -20.25 30.74 -6.66
CA GLU A 290 -19.33 31.58 -7.45
C GLU A 290 -18.41 30.77 -8.38
N ASP A 291 -18.31 29.46 -8.17
CA ASP A 291 -17.51 28.58 -9.00
C ASP A 291 -18.18 28.34 -10.35
N ARG A 292 -17.33 28.03 -11.33
CA ARG A 292 -17.75 27.54 -12.63
C ARG A 292 -17.14 26.18 -12.88
N PHE A 293 -17.91 25.30 -13.53
CA PHE A 293 -17.43 23.96 -13.80
C PHE A 293 -17.82 23.46 -15.19
N ALA A 294 -17.06 22.49 -15.69
CA ALA A 294 -17.41 21.68 -16.83
C ALA A 294 -17.09 20.21 -16.58
N LEU A 295 -17.80 19.33 -17.30
CA LEU A 295 -17.60 17.89 -17.27
C LEU A 295 -17.23 17.41 -18.67
N ILE A 296 -16.07 16.77 -18.75
CA ILE A 296 -15.58 16.06 -19.94
C ILE A 296 -15.44 14.59 -19.54
N VAL A 297 -16.08 13.72 -20.29
CA VAL A 297 -15.89 12.27 -20.18
C VAL A 297 -15.20 11.77 -21.43
N PHE A 298 -14.23 10.88 -21.28
CA PHE A 298 -13.45 10.42 -22.42
C PHE A 298 -13.27 8.91 -22.44
N ASP A 299 -13.36 8.35 -23.64
CA ASP A 299 -12.91 7.02 -24.00
C ASP A 299 -12.06 7.13 -25.28
N ASN A 300 -12.41 6.44 -26.36
CA ASN A 300 -11.92 6.74 -27.70
C ASN A 300 -12.59 7.99 -28.32
N LYS A 301 -13.57 8.58 -27.63
CA LYS A 301 -14.23 9.85 -27.96
C LYS A 301 -14.14 10.79 -26.77
N VAL A 302 -14.04 12.09 -27.05
CA VAL A 302 -14.09 13.14 -26.02
C VAL A 302 -15.48 13.76 -26.03
N LEU A 303 -16.26 13.53 -24.97
CA LEU A 303 -17.64 14.01 -24.84
C LEU A 303 -17.71 15.08 -23.74
N THR A 304 -18.44 16.15 -24.01
CA THR A 304 -18.65 17.23 -23.04
C THR A 304 -20.11 17.29 -22.65
N TRP A 305 -20.41 17.42 -21.35
CA TRP A 305 -21.80 17.64 -20.88
C TRP A 305 -22.40 18.92 -21.48
N ARG A 306 -21.58 19.98 -21.51
CA ARG A 306 -21.87 21.28 -22.15
C ARG A 306 -20.62 21.81 -22.84
N ASN A 307 -20.80 22.68 -23.83
CA ASN A 307 -19.70 23.25 -24.63
C ASN A 307 -18.96 24.42 -23.96
N SER A 308 -19.41 24.87 -22.78
CA SER A 308 -18.84 25.99 -22.03
C SER A 308 -18.92 25.72 -20.51
N LEU A 309 -18.15 26.48 -19.73
CA LEU A 309 -18.20 26.44 -18.28
C LEU A 309 -19.54 26.97 -17.77
N THR A 310 -20.09 26.28 -16.76
CA THR A 310 -21.41 26.57 -16.18
C THR A 310 -21.27 26.99 -14.73
N LYS A 311 -21.98 28.06 -14.31
CA LYS A 311 -22.03 28.48 -12.90
C LYS A 311 -22.64 27.38 -12.02
N ALA A 312 -22.05 27.16 -10.85
CA ALA A 312 -22.46 26.15 -9.87
C ALA A 312 -23.72 26.53 -9.07
N THR A 313 -24.80 26.88 -9.77
CA THR A 313 -26.13 27.05 -9.18
C THR A 313 -26.75 25.69 -8.85
N ASN A 314 -27.63 25.60 -7.84
CA ASN A 314 -28.34 24.37 -7.46
C ASN A 314 -29.02 23.65 -8.65
N GLU A 315 -29.60 24.42 -9.59
CA GLU A 315 -30.22 23.86 -10.80
C GLU A 315 -29.19 23.19 -11.73
N ASN A 316 -28.11 23.89 -12.06
CA ASN A 316 -27.04 23.34 -12.88
C ASN A 316 -26.32 22.15 -12.22
N ILE A 317 -26.10 22.19 -10.90
CA ILE A 317 -25.55 21.06 -10.14
C ILE A 317 -26.48 19.84 -10.27
N SER A 318 -27.80 20.03 -10.08
CA SER A 318 -28.77 18.93 -10.21
C SER A 318 -28.77 18.31 -11.61
N LYS A 319 -28.67 19.14 -12.66
CA LYS A 319 -28.56 18.67 -14.06
C LYS A 319 -27.23 17.96 -14.32
N ALA A 320 -26.13 18.42 -13.74
CA ALA A 320 -24.81 17.79 -13.85
C ALA A 320 -24.78 16.42 -13.13
N VAL A 321 -25.33 16.33 -11.93
CA VAL A 321 -25.47 15.06 -11.19
C VAL A 321 -26.30 14.05 -11.99
N ALA A 322 -27.39 14.50 -12.62
CA ALA A 322 -28.19 13.64 -13.50
C ALA A 322 -27.42 13.15 -14.73
N TYR A 323 -26.47 13.94 -15.25
CA TYR A 323 -25.54 13.51 -16.31
C TYR A 323 -24.51 12.50 -15.79
N VAL A 324 -23.87 12.78 -14.65
CA VAL A 324 -22.87 11.90 -14.01
C VAL A 324 -23.41 10.51 -13.75
N ARG A 325 -24.65 10.39 -13.24
CA ARG A 325 -25.29 9.09 -12.98
C ARG A 325 -25.41 8.20 -14.22
N LYS A 326 -25.47 8.80 -15.42
CA LYS A 326 -25.60 8.11 -16.72
C LYS A 326 -24.26 7.79 -17.37
N ILE A 327 -23.13 8.15 -16.76
CA ILE A 327 -21.82 7.76 -17.28
C ILE A 327 -21.69 6.24 -17.19
N THR A 328 -21.32 5.62 -18.30
CA THR A 328 -21.05 4.19 -18.45
C THR A 328 -19.66 4.00 -19.02
N ASP A 329 -19.01 2.91 -18.66
CA ASP A 329 -17.75 2.48 -19.27
C ASP A 329 -17.95 2.07 -20.74
N ASN A 330 -16.95 2.33 -21.57
CA ASN A 330 -16.94 2.01 -22.99
C ASN A 330 -15.55 2.29 -23.60
N GLY A 331 -15.16 1.54 -24.63
CA GLY A 331 -14.09 1.96 -25.54
C GLY A 331 -12.68 2.01 -24.95
N ALA A 332 -11.82 2.79 -25.63
CA ALA A 332 -10.39 2.95 -25.36
C ALA A 332 -10.12 4.23 -24.53
N THR A 333 -8.88 4.75 -24.51
CA THR A 333 -8.43 5.85 -23.64
C THR A 333 -7.65 6.91 -24.43
N ASP A 334 -8.32 8.00 -24.82
CA ASP A 334 -7.73 9.18 -25.50
C ASP A 334 -7.51 10.34 -24.52
N LEU A 335 -6.56 10.15 -23.60
CA LEU A 335 -6.23 11.12 -22.55
C LEU A 335 -5.72 12.45 -23.12
N ASN A 336 -4.91 12.40 -24.18
CA ASN A 336 -4.32 13.60 -24.79
C ASN A 336 -5.40 14.56 -25.29
N ASN A 337 -6.33 14.09 -26.13
CA ASN A 337 -7.36 14.97 -26.68
C ASN A 337 -8.34 15.43 -25.61
N ALA A 338 -8.60 14.61 -24.58
CA ALA A 338 -9.45 14.99 -23.45
C ALA A 338 -8.87 16.18 -22.67
N LEU A 339 -7.57 16.12 -22.33
CA LEU A 339 -6.88 17.20 -21.63
C LEU A 339 -6.76 18.45 -22.51
N LEU A 340 -6.37 18.32 -23.78
CA LEU A 340 -6.31 19.47 -24.70
C LEU A 340 -7.69 20.13 -24.90
N ARG A 341 -8.77 19.34 -24.89
CA ARG A 341 -10.15 19.88 -24.95
C ARG A 341 -10.50 20.68 -23.70
N ALA A 342 -10.08 20.23 -22.51
CA ALA A 342 -10.28 20.95 -21.25
C ALA A 342 -9.53 22.29 -21.27
N VAL A 343 -8.25 22.28 -21.64
CA VAL A 343 -7.42 23.49 -21.75
C VAL A 343 -8.03 24.48 -22.74
N LYS A 344 -8.41 24.00 -23.94
CA LYS A 344 -9.04 24.84 -24.97
C LYS A 344 -10.34 25.48 -24.47
N MET A 345 -11.12 24.76 -23.66
CA MET A 345 -12.37 25.29 -23.09
C MET A 345 -12.10 26.44 -22.11
N LEU A 346 -11.17 26.25 -21.16
CA LEU A 346 -10.82 27.29 -20.19
C LEU A 346 -10.17 28.50 -20.87
N VAL A 347 -9.21 28.30 -21.78
CA VAL A 347 -8.53 29.38 -22.51
C VAL A 347 -9.53 30.22 -23.31
N LYS A 348 -10.48 29.56 -23.97
CA LYS A 348 -11.54 30.25 -24.73
C LYS A 348 -12.42 31.10 -23.81
N GLU A 349 -12.98 30.51 -22.75
CA GLU A 349 -13.88 31.23 -21.84
C GLU A 349 -13.16 32.39 -21.11
N ARG A 350 -11.86 32.24 -20.84
CA ARG A 350 -11.01 33.31 -20.31
C ARG A 350 -10.87 34.47 -21.30
N LYS A 351 -10.51 34.15 -22.55
CA LYS A 351 -10.34 35.13 -23.63
C LYS A 351 -11.64 35.86 -23.97
N ASP A 352 -12.77 35.16 -23.92
CA ASP A 352 -14.10 35.71 -24.21
C ASP A 352 -14.65 36.56 -23.04
N GLY A 353 -13.94 36.66 -21.90
CA GLY A 353 -14.36 37.46 -20.74
C GLY A 353 -15.47 36.82 -19.90
N ASN A 354 -15.76 35.53 -20.09
CA ASN A 354 -16.86 34.83 -19.42
C ASN A 354 -16.52 34.35 -18.00
N LEU A 355 -15.23 34.30 -17.66
CA LEU A 355 -14.72 33.87 -16.35
C LEU A 355 -14.37 35.10 -15.49
N PRO A 356 -14.43 35.02 -14.14
CA PRO A 356 -14.04 36.14 -13.25
C PRO A 356 -12.54 36.43 -13.32
N GLU A 357 -12.10 37.68 -13.46
CA GLU A 357 -10.69 38.03 -13.70
C GLU A 357 -9.72 37.38 -12.68
N ARG A 358 -9.99 37.55 -11.39
CA ARG A 358 -9.23 36.99 -10.27
C ARG A 358 -9.79 35.62 -9.82
N SER A 359 -9.73 34.63 -10.69
CA SER A 359 -10.15 33.25 -10.39
C SER A 359 -9.12 32.22 -10.79
N ALA A 360 -9.16 31.06 -10.13
CA ALA A 360 -8.22 29.97 -10.35
C ALA A 360 -8.74 29.00 -11.42
N ASP A 361 -7.95 28.78 -12.47
CA ASP A 361 -8.27 27.81 -13.52
C ASP A 361 -7.63 26.45 -13.19
N MET A 362 -8.47 25.40 -13.16
CA MET A 362 -8.06 24.06 -12.72
C MET A 362 -8.62 22.96 -13.61
N ILE A 363 -7.82 21.92 -13.84
CA ILE A 363 -8.23 20.67 -14.48
C ILE A 363 -7.99 19.55 -13.47
N ILE A 364 -9.03 18.75 -13.20
CA ILE A 364 -8.92 17.53 -12.40
C ILE A 364 -9.21 16.36 -13.31
N THR A 365 -8.19 15.55 -13.60
CA THR A 365 -8.33 14.37 -14.46
C THR A 365 -8.30 13.09 -13.63
N LEU A 366 -9.13 12.11 -13.98
CA LEU A 366 -9.16 10.78 -13.37
C LEU A 366 -9.05 9.75 -14.48
N THR A 367 -8.10 8.82 -14.36
CA THR A 367 -7.89 7.70 -15.30
C THR A 367 -7.38 6.47 -14.57
N ASP A 368 -7.79 5.28 -15.03
CA ASP A 368 -7.32 4.00 -14.50
C ASP A 368 -6.35 3.27 -15.43
N GLY A 369 -6.06 3.82 -16.62
CA GLY A 369 -5.34 3.12 -17.65
C GLY A 369 -4.39 3.99 -18.47
N MET A 370 -3.51 3.32 -19.21
CA MET A 370 -2.57 3.98 -20.11
C MET A 370 -3.27 4.51 -21.38
N PRO A 371 -2.83 5.65 -21.93
CA PRO A 371 -3.37 6.17 -23.18
C PRO A 371 -3.10 5.19 -24.33
N ASN A 372 -4.17 4.68 -24.94
CA ASN A 372 -4.13 3.64 -25.98
C ASN A 372 -4.93 4.04 -27.24
N HIS A 373 -5.46 5.26 -27.28
CA HIS A 373 -6.09 5.87 -28.44
C HIS A 373 -5.59 7.32 -28.64
N GLY A 374 -5.61 7.81 -29.88
CA GLY A 374 -5.04 9.12 -30.20
C GLY A 374 -3.52 9.11 -30.04
N VAL A 375 -2.99 10.05 -29.26
CA VAL A 375 -1.56 10.11 -28.93
C VAL A 375 -1.29 9.22 -27.71
N SER A 376 -0.42 8.21 -27.86
CA SER A 376 -0.05 7.27 -26.79
C SER A 376 1.38 7.46 -26.25
N ASP A 377 2.25 8.22 -26.94
CA ASP A 377 3.59 8.51 -26.43
C ASP A 377 3.53 9.45 -25.22
N LEU A 378 3.91 8.93 -24.04
CA LEU A 378 3.75 9.62 -22.76
C LEU A 378 4.49 10.97 -22.69
N LYS A 379 5.70 11.04 -23.25
CA LYS A 379 6.51 12.27 -23.27
C LYS A 379 5.88 13.31 -24.18
N MET A 380 5.31 12.89 -25.30
CA MET A 380 4.59 13.76 -26.22
C MET A 380 3.30 14.29 -25.57
N ILE A 381 2.55 13.46 -24.84
CA ILE A 381 1.36 13.91 -24.10
C ILE A 381 1.75 14.97 -23.06
N GLN A 382 2.76 14.70 -22.23
CA GLN A 382 3.28 15.67 -21.26
C GLN A 382 3.66 16.99 -21.93
N LYS A 383 4.40 16.94 -23.05
CA LYS A 383 4.79 18.12 -23.82
C LYS A 383 3.59 18.88 -24.38
N ASN A 384 2.62 18.19 -24.98
CA ASN A 384 1.42 18.78 -25.56
C ASN A 384 0.60 19.50 -24.49
N VAL A 385 0.34 18.82 -23.36
CA VAL A 385 -0.44 19.35 -22.25
C VAL A 385 0.28 20.53 -21.60
N HIS A 386 1.58 20.42 -21.33
CA HIS A 386 2.39 21.50 -20.77
C HIS A 386 2.39 22.75 -21.67
N SER A 387 2.60 22.55 -22.97
CA SER A 387 2.59 23.65 -23.95
C SER A 387 1.22 24.32 -24.06
N ALA A 388 0.14 23.53 -23.96
CA ALA A 388 -1.22 24.06 -24.03
C ALA A 388 -1.61 24.83 -22.77
N ILE A 389 -1.23 24.35 -21.58
CA ILE A 389 -1.52 25.01 -20.30
C ILE A 389 -0.73 26.33 -20.17
N GLY A 390 0.54 26.34 -20.61
CA GLY A 390 1.36 27.55 -20.66
C GLY A 390 1.54 28.25 -19.31
N GLY A 391 1.47 27.51 -18.19
CA GLY A 391 1.61 28.04 -16.84
C GLY A 391 0.39 28.79 -16.28
N ASN A 392 -0.72 28.85 -17.01
CA ASN A 392 -1.90 29.65 -16.62
C ASN A 392 -2.97 28.88 -15.84
N MET A 393 -2.82 27.56 -15.71
CA MET A 393 -3.82 26.67 -15.10
C MET A 393 -3.11 25.60 -14.28
N SER A 394 -3.82 25.02 -13.31
CA SER A 394 -3.33 23.88 -12.53
C SER A 394 -3.90 22.57 -13.04
N LEU A 395 -3.07 21.54 -13.18
CA LEU A 395 -3.50 20.19 -13.57
C LEU A 395 -3.27 19.20 -12.43
N PHE A 396 -4.36 18.61 -11.95
CA PHE A 396 -4.35 17.56 -10.95
C PHE A 396 -4.70 16.22 -11.58
N CYS A 397 -3.84 15.21 -11.39
CA CYS A 397 -4.06 13.89 -11.97
C CYS A 397 -4.36 12.84 -10.89
N LEU A 398 -5.47 12.13 -11.05
CA LEU A 398 -5.88 11.04 -10.18
C LEU A 398 -5.71 9.72 -10.93
N GLY A 399 -4.77 8.90 -10.47
CA GLY A 399 -4.54 7.56 -11.02
C GLY A 399 -5.32 6.53 -10.24
N PHE A 400 -6.36 5.95 -10.82
CA PHE A 400 -7.22 4.97 -10.16
C PHE A 400 -6.65 3.56 -10.37
N GLY A 401 -6.16 2.94 -9.30
CA GLY A 401 -5.55 1.62 -9.35
C GLY A 401 -4.07 1.66 -9.70
N ASN A 402 -3.57 0.52 -10.17
CA ASN A 402 -2.16 0.31 -10.45
C ASN A 402 -1.84 0.19 -11.95
N ASP A 403 -2.86 0.16 -12.81
CA ASP A 403 -2.72 -0.08 -14.26
C ASP A 403 -2.24 1.16 -15.04
N VAL A 404 -2.28 2.34 -14.41
CA VAL A 404 -1.70 3.58 -14.94
C VAL A 404 -0.29 3.82 -14.37
N ASP A 405 0.64 4.23 -15.24
CA ASP A 405 1.97 4.68 -14.82
C ASP A 405 1.83 5.98 -14.00
N TYR A 406 1.98 5.86 -12.68
CA TYR A 406 1.83 7.01 -11.80
C TYR A 406 2.94 8.04 -12.00
N SER A 407 4.16 7.63 -12.34
CA SER A 407 5.27 8.55 -12.61
C SER A 407 4.95 9.45 -13.81
N PHE A 408 4.28 8.90 -14.83
CA PHE A 408 3.77 9.69 -15.96
C PHE A 408 2.79 10.78 -15.52
N LEU A 409 1.81 10.44 -14.67
CA LEU A 409 0.80 11.39 -14.16
C LEU A 409 1.40 12.42 -13.20
N ASP A 410 2.35 12.00 -12.37
CA ASP A 410 3.01 12.84 -11.37
C ASP A 410 3.88 13.91 -12.03
N VAL A 411 4.73 13.52 -12.98
CA VAL A 411 5.51 14.46 -13.79
C VAL A 411 4.60 15.42 -14.55
N MET A 412 3.51 14.94 -15.15
CA MET A 412 2.55 15.78 -15.87
C MET A 412 1.86 16.80 -14.96
N SER A 413 1.54 16.44 -13.72
CA SER A 413 0.91 17.35 -12.75
C SER A 413 1.89 18.39 -12.24
N LYS A 414 3.11 17.98 -11.86
CA LYS A 414 4.17 18.86 -11.35
C LYS A 414 4.61 19.89 -12.39
N GLN A 415 4.70 19.51 -13.67
CA GLN A 415 4.96 20.42 -14.79
C GLN A 415 3.88 21.51 -14.97
N ASN A 416 2.71 21.34 -14.37
CA ASN A 416 1.52 22.15 -14.59
C ASN A 416 0.88 22.61 -13.27
N LYS A 417 1.72 23.05 -12.31
CA LYS A 417 1.29 23.70 -11.05
C LYS A 417 0.34 22.88 -10.17
N GLY A 418 0.22 21.57 -10.38
CA GLY A 418 -0.66 20.69 -9.61
C GLY A 418 0.07 19.49 -9.02
N LEU A 419 -0.70 18.52 -8.52
CA LEU A 419 -0.19 17.30 -7.90
C LEU A 419 -0.94 16.08 -8.41
N ALA A 420 -0.27 14.92 -8.43
CA ALA A 420 -0.92 13.65 -8.71
C ALA A 420 -1.27 12.89 -7.42
N ARG A 421 -2.36 12.13 -7.43
CA ARG A 421 -2.75 11.26 -6.32
C ARG A 421 -3.14 9.89 -6.85
N ARG A 422 -2.60 8.82 -6.25
CA ARG A 422 -3.07 7.46 -6.49
C ARG A 422 -4.33 7.20 -5.67
N ILE A 423 -5.36 6.67 -6.33
CA ILE A 423 -6.62 6.24 -5.74
C ILE A 423 -6.61 4.72 -5.75
N PHE A 424 -6.59 4.11 -4.57
CA PHE A 424 -6.46 2.66 -4.45
C PHE A 424 -7.83 1.98 -4.63
N GLU A 425 -7.86 0.89 -5.40
CA GLU A 425 -9.06 0.08 -5.68
C GLU A 425 -9.58 -0.70 -4.47
N ALA A 426 -10.15 0.02 -3.51
CA ALA A 426 -10.72 -0.53 -2.29
C ALA A 426 -12.12 0.02 -2.04
N SER A 427 -12.78 -0.44 -0.97
CA SER A 427 -14.13 0.00 -0.59
C SER A 427 -14.23 1.52 -0.33
N ASP A 428 -13.13 2.17 0.04
CA ASP A 428 -13.06 3.58 0.41
C ASP A 428 -12.59 4.51 -0.71
N ALA A 429 -12.48 4.04 -1.97
CA ALA A 429 -12.02 4.88 -3.08
C ALA A 429 -12.85 6.16 -3.28
N THR A 430 -14.17 6.10 -3.01
CA THR A 430 -15.05 7.28 -3.00
C THR A 430 -14.57 8.34 -1.99
N LEU A 431 -14.18 7.92 -0.78
CA LEU A 431 -13.66 8.82 0.26
C LEU A 431 -12.25 9.34 -0.09
N GLN A 432 -11.42 8.53 -0.75
CA GLN A 432 -10.10 8.98 -1.22
C GLN A 432 -10.23 10.11 -2.26
N LEU A 433 -11.18 10.00 -3.20
CA LEU A 433 -11.46 11.01 -4.22
C LEU A 433 -11.99 12.30 -3.59
N GLN A 434 -12.96 12.19 -2.67
CA GLN A 434 -13.48 13.33 -1.91
C GLN A 434 -12.36 13.98 -1.09
N GLY A 435 -11.57 13.18 -0.40
CA GLY A 435 -10.50 13.66 0.45
C GLY A 435 -9.41 14.40 -0.32
N PHE A 436 -9.09 13.97 -1.53
CA PHE A 436 -8.23 14.74 -2.44
C PHE A 436 -8.88 16.08 -2.83
N TYR A 437 -10.17 16.07 -3.21
CA TYR A 437 -10.85 17.30 -3.60
C TYR A 437 -10.89 18.31 -2.45
N ASP A 438 -11.13 17.87 -1.20
CA ASP A 438 -11.08 18.73 -0.01
C ASP A 438 -9.73 19.46 0.13
N GLU A 439 -8.61 18.82 -0.27
CA GLU A 439 -7.27 19.43 -0.22
C GLU A 439 -7.12 20.60 -1.21
N VAL A 440 -7.87 20.61 -2.31
CA VAL A 440 -7.71 21.55 -3.44
C VAL A 440 -8.98 22.38 -3.76
N SER A 441 -10.08 22.19 -3.03
CA SER A 441 -11.39 22.76 -3.37
C SER A 441 -11.49 24.28 -3.12
N SER A 442 -10.64 24.80 -2.23
CA SER A 442 -10.74 26.17 -1.70
C SER A 442 -9.41 26.91 -1.77
N PRO A 443 -8.99 27.40 -2.96
CA PRO A 443 -7.84 28.29 -3.06
C PRO A 443 -8.13 29.61 -2.33
N LEU A 444 -7.13 30.14 -1.63
CA LEU A 444 -7.19 31.38 -0.86
C LEU A 444 -6.32 32.47 -1.47
N LEU A 445 -5.15 32.10 -1.99
CA LEU A 445 -4.23 33.02 -2.69
C LEU A 445 -3.67 32.35 -3.93
N LEU A 446 -3.38 33.14 -4.97
CA LEU A 446 -2.72 32.72 -6.20
C LEU A 446 -1.35 33.39 -6.34
N ASP A 447 -0.41 32.73 -7.00
CA ASP A 447 0.94 33.23 -7.30
C ASP A 447 1.63 33.81 -6.04
N VAL A 448 1.72 33.01 -4.97
CA VAL A 448 2.32 33.38 -3.69
C VAL A 448 3.84 33.42 -3.81
N ASP A 449 4.44 34.58 -3.57
CA ASP A 449 5.87 34.85 -3.66
C ASP A 449 6.38 35.35 -2.30
N LEU A 450 7.24 34.56 -1.66
CA LEU A 450 7.85 34.86 -0.36
C LEU A 450 9.26 35.39 -0.59
N ARG A 451 9.50 36.65 -0.24
CA ARG A 451 10.77 37.35 -0.45
C ARG A 451 11.52 37.56 0.86
N TYR A 452 12.83 37.43 0.77
CA TYR A 452 13.77 37.58 1.87
C TYR A 452 14.93 38.49 1.43
N PRO A 453 15.70 39.09 2.34
CA PRO A 453 16.77 39.99 1.96
C PRO A 453 17.91 39.22 1.27
N ASP A 454 18.25 39.62 0.03
CA ASP A 454 19.25 38.93 -0.81
C ASP A 454 20.64 38.83 -0.15
N ASN A 455 20.97 39.79 0.72
CA ASN A 455 22.25 39.84 1.43
C ASN A 455 22.24 39.06 2.76
N ALA A 456 21.13 38.43 3.13
CA ALA A 456 20.96 37.73 4.40
C ALA A 456 20.89 36.20 4.26
N VAL A 457 20.56 35.67 3.08
CA VAL A 457 20.29 34.24 2.83
C VAL A 457 21.24 33.66 1.80
N ASP A 458 21.97 32.59 2.15
CA ASP A 458 22.90 31.89 1.26
C ASP A 458 22.20 30.81 0.43
N PHE A 459 21.37 30.01 1.11
CA PHE A 459 20.61 28.91 0.49
C PHE A 459 19.16 29.01 0.90
N LEU A 460 18.25 28.93 -0.08
CA LEU A 460 16.82 29.08 0.10
C LEU A 460 16.09 27.92 -0.58
N THR A 461 15.09 27.36 0.10
CA THR A 461 14.14 26.42 -0.51
C THR A 461 13.20 27.15 -1.49
N LYS A 462 12.35 26.43 -2.21
CA LYS A 462 11.27 27.01 -3.01
C LYS A 462 10.52 28.08 -2.22
N ASN A 463 10.39 29.26 -2.81
CA ASN A 463 9.76 30.43 -2.20
C ASN A 463 8.62 31.01 -3.05
N HIS A 464 8.36 30.43 -4.23
CA HIS A 464 7.23 30.76 -5.10
C HIS A 464 6.27 29.57 -5.24
N TYR A 465 5.00 29.79 -4.94
CA TYR A 465 3.95 28.78 -4.95
C TYR A 465 2.76 29.25 -5.79
N SER A 466 2.23 28.38 -6.63
CA SER A 466 1.12 28.73 -7.51
C SER A 466 -0.15 29.09 -6.75
N GLN A 467 -0.42 28.40 -5.64
CA GLN A 467 -1.67 28.49 -4.89
C GLN A 467 -1.43 28.17 -3.41
N LEU A 468 -2.17 28.85 -2.53
CA LEU A 468 -2.39 28.46 -1.14
C LEU A 468 -3.83 27.98 -0.99
N PHE A 469 -4.04 26.81 -0.41
CA PHE A 469 -5.37 26.23 -0.20
C PHE A 469 -5.80 26.35 1.26
N ASN A 470 -7.10 26.40 1.48
CA ASN A 470 -7.64 26.39 2.83
C ASN A 470 -7.24 25.08 3.56
N GLY A 471 -6.77 25.22 4.79
CA GLY A 471 -6.32 24.10 5.60
C GLY A 471 -4.95 23.52 5.19
N SER A 472 -4.23 24.13 4.24
CA SER A 472 -2.83 23.83 3.96
C SER A 472 -1.89 24.89 4.53
N GLU A 473 -0.59 24.76 4.28
CA GLU A 473 0.46 25.67 4.73
C GLU A 473 1.62 25.67 3.72
N ILE A 474 2.22 26.83 3.52
CA ILE A 474 3.49 26.98 2.78
C ILE A 474 4.62 27.02 3.80
N VAL A 475 5.69 26.26 3.54
CA VAL A 475 6.89 26.25 4.39
C VAL A 475 8.10 26.57 3.53
N VAL A 476 8.85 27.60 3.94
CA VAL A 476 10.11 28.00 3.31
C VAL A 476 11.20 27.99 4.37
N SER A 477 12.40 27.52 4.02
CA SER A 477 13.54 27.51 4.91
C SER A 477 14.80 27.95 4.19
N GLY A 478 15.77 28.48 4.94
CA GLY A 478 17.06 28.86 4.39
C GLY A 478 18.17 28.98 5.41
N GLN A 479 19.40 29.03 4.89
CA GLN A 479 20.63 29.25 5.65
C GLN A 479 21.04 30.73 5.57
N LEU A 480 21.41 31.32 6.70
CA LEU A 480 21.78 32.74 6.81
C LEU A 480 23.29 32.97 6.61
N MET A 481 23.67 34.12 6.04
CA MET A 481 25.06 34.49 5.72
C MET A 481 25.87 35.11 6.90
N ASN A 482 25.45 34.94 8.16
CA ASN A 482 25.90 35.71 9.36
C ASN A 482 25.27 37.12 9.51
N SER A 483 24.05 37.31 9.04
CA SER A 483 23.28 38.54 9.23
C SER A 483 22.80 38.70 10.68
N ASP A 484 22.66 39.96 11.14
CA ASP A 484 22.02 40.29 12.42
C ASP A 484 20.56 39.76 12.39
N PRO A 485 20.22 38.74 13.20
CA PRO A 485 18.90 38.14 13.21
C PRO A 485 17.78 39.14 13.51
N GLY A 486 18.10 40.24 14.22
CA GLY A 486 17.15 41.27 14.64
C GLY A 486 16.57 42.12 13.49
N ASN A 487 17.17 42.08 12.29
CA ASN A 487 16.75 42.84 11.11
C ASN A 487 16.29 41.97 9.94
N PHE A 488 16.06 40.67 10.15
CA PHE A 488 15.53 39.81 9.10
C PHE A 488 14.04 40.11 8.85
N VAL A 489 13.73 40.58 7.64
CA VAL A 489 12.38 40.97 7.23
C VAL A 489 11.94 40.07 6.08
N ALA A 490 10.76 39.45 6.22
CA ALA A 490 10.12 38.70 5.16
C ALA A 490 8.97 39.50 4.56
N GLU A 491 8.76 39.36 3.26
CA GLU A 491 7.64 39.94 2.53
C GLU A 491 6.90 38.82 1.79
N VAL A 492 5.57 38.89 1.74
CA VAL A 492 4.76 37.96 0.96
C VAL A 492 3.86 38.73 0.02
N PHE A 493 3.96 38.40 -1.26
CA PHE A 493 3.12 38.94 -2.33
C PHE A 493 2.26 37.82 -2.91
N ALA A 494 0.98 38.07 -3.12
CA ALA A 494 0.08 37.14 -3.79
C ALA A 494 -1.10 37.86 -4.43
N LYS A 495 -1.94 37.13 -5.17
CA LYS A 495 -3.21 37.63 -5.71
C LYS A 495 -4.36 37.08 -4.87
N GLY A 496 -5.11 37.98 -4.23
CA GLY A 496 -6.37 37.67 -3.57
C GLY A 496 -7.58 37.80 -4.51
N PRO A 497 -8.80 37.49 -4.03
CA PRO A 497 -10.01 37.48 -4.84
C PRO A 497 -10.42 38.88 -5.35
N GLU A 498 -10.18 39.92 -4.55
CA GLU A 498 -10.54 41.31 -4.89
C GLU A 498 -9.31 42.18 -5.16
N ASN A 499 -8.31 42.10 -4.28
CA ASN A 499 -7.09 42.91 -4.34
C ASN A 499 -5.83 42.05 -4.26
N ASP A 500 -4.70 42.64 -4.64
CA ASP A 500 -3.41 41.99 -4.43
C ASP A 500 -3.14 41.91 -2.93
N PHE A 501 -2.61 40.77 -2.50
CA PHE A 501 -2.26 40.51 -1.12
C PHE A 501 -0.79 40.85 -0.92
N TRP A 502 -0.51 41.75 0.02
CA TRP A 502 0.85 42.09 0.41
C TRP A 502 0.93 42.25 1.92
N VAL A 503 1.91 41.58 2.51
CA VAL A 503 2.22 41.66 3.94
C VAL A 503 3.73 41.62 4.13
N GLN A 504 4.19 42.29 5.19
CA GLN A 504 5.59 42.32 5.60
C GLN A 504 5.67 42.10 7.10
N GLY A 505 6.70 41.38 7.56
CA GLY A 505 6.91 41.13 8.98
C GLY A 505 8.36 40.81 9.31
N LYS A 506 8.71 41.01 10.58
CA LYS A 506 10.04 40.72 11.11
C LYS A 506 10.12 39.29 11.63
N ALA A 507 11.28 38.67 11.50
CA ALA A 507 11.55 37.39 12.15
C ALA A 507 11.47 37.52 13.67
N ARG A 508 10.89 36.50 14.29
CA ARG A 508 11.04 36.26 15.72
C ARG A 508 12.35 35.50 15.92
N VAL A 509 13.31 36.18 16.55
CA VAL A 509 14.58 35.56 16.94
C VAL A 509 14.35 34.78 18.22
N VAL A 510 14.45 33.46 18.15
CA VAL A 510 14.31 32.60 19.33
C VAL A 510 15.71 32.17 19.76
N ILE A 511 16.19 32.75 20.86
CA ILE A 511 17.46 32.37 21.50
C ILE A 511 17.15 31.30 22.55
N TYR A 512 17.66 30.09 22.35
CA TYR A 512 17.46 29.00 23.31
C TYR A 512 18.58 29.00 24.35
N PRO A 513 18.25 28.82 25.64
CA PRO A 513 19.24 28.30 26.57
C PRO A 513 19.57 26.85 26.15
N GLU A 514 20.86 26.53 25.99
CA GLU A 514 21.39 25.21 25.57
C GLU A 514 20.89 23.99 26.39
N LYS A 515 20.13 24.19 27.47
CA LYS A 515 19.82 23.18 28.48
C LYS A 515 18.36 22.70 28.53
N ASP A 516 17.42 23.31 27.81
CA ASP A 516 16.00 22.94 27.86
C ASP A 516 15.51 22.15 26.62
N HIS A 517 16.26 21.10 26.21
CA HIS A 517 15.92 20.04 25.21
C HIS A 517 15.55 20.53 23.76
N ILE A 518 15.91 19.87 22.65
CA ILE A 518 15.20 18.77 21.93
C ILE A 518 16.11 18.24 20.76
N TYR A 519 17.43 18.08 20.96
CA TYR A 519 18.47 17.81 19.92
C TYR A 519 18.92 19.08 19.13
N GLY A 520 20.20 19.44 19.28
CA GLY A 520 20.74 20.80 19.09
C GLY A 520 20.72 21.43 17.69
N ASN A 521 20.26 20.77 16.63
CA ASN A 521 20.34 21.26 15.25
C ASN A 521 19.04 21.06 14.44
N PHE A 522 17.86 21.05 15.07
CA PHE A 522 16.61 20.72 14.36
C PHE A 522 16.29 21.66 13.18
N SER A 523 16.61 22.95 13.27
CA SER A 523 16.34 23.93 12.20
C SER A 523 17.19 23.67 10.96
N GLU A 524 18.48 23.33 11.17
CA GLU A 524 19.37 22.86 10.12
C GLU A 524 18.86 21.56 9.50
N ARG A 525 18.44 20.58 10.32
CA ARG A 525 17.93 19.29 9.83
C ARG A 525 16.61 19.44 9.09
N LEU A 526 15.73 20.34 9.51
CA LEU A 526 14.50 20.70 8.81
C LEU A 526 14.83 21.32 7.44
N TRP A 527 15.73 22.31 7.41
CA TRP A 527 16.20 22.90 6.16
C TRP A 527 16.76 21.83 5.22
N ALA A 528 17.62 20.94 5.72
CA ALA A 528 18.19 19.85 4.95
C ALA A 528 17.11 18.89 4.44
N TYR A 529 16.18 18.47 5.28
CA TYR A 529 15.05 17.60 4.93
C TYR A 529 14.22 18.22 3.80
N LEU A 530 13.82 19.48 3.94
CA LEU A 530 12.97 20.18 2.96
C LEU A 530 13.72 20.39 1.64
N THR A 531 15.00 20.76 1.71
CA THR A 531 15.86 20.92 0.53
C THR A 531 16.03 19.61 -0.22
N ILE A 532 16.30 18.51 0.49
CA ILE A 532 16.42 17.17 -0.12
C ILE A 532 15.10 16.76 -0.76
N GLN A 533 13.95 16.96 -0.10
CA GLN A 533 12.64 16.66 -0.70
C GLN A 533 12.43 17.43 -2.00
N GLN A 534 12.70 18.73 -2.02
CA GLN A 534 12.52 19.55 -3.22
C GLN A 534 13.49 19.16 -4.33
N LEU A 535 14.76 18.87 -4.02
CA LEU A 535 15.73 18.38 -4.99
C LEU A 535 15.29 17.05 -5.62
N LEU A 536 14.74 16.13 -4.82
CA LEU A 536 14.21 14.85 -5.31
C LEU A 536 12.96 15.06 -6.17
N GLU A 537 12.03 15.92 -5.76
CA GLU A 537 10.83 16.26 -6.54
C GLU A 537 11.19 16.89 -7.89
N ASP A 538 12.15 17.82 -7.90
CA ASP A 538 12.61 18.52 -9.09
C ASP A 538 13.54 17.67 -9.98
N SER A 539 14.12 16.57 -9.45
CA SER A 539 14.97 15.65 -10.22
C SER A 539 14.20 14.86 -11.30
N GLU A 540 12.87 14.91 -11.27
CA GLU A 540 12.01 14.24 -12.24
C GLU A 540 11.65 15.14 -13.45
N ILE A 541 11.93 16.44 -13.37
CA ILE A 541 11.50 17.47 -14.32
C ILE A 541 12.73 18.19 -14.92
N GLY A 542 12.62 18.62 -16.18
CA GLY A 542 13.69 19.35 -16.88
C GLY A 542 14.54 18.47 -17.79
N THR A 543 15.67 19.00 -18.23
CA THR A 543 16.66 18.32 -19.08
C THR A 543 17.43 17.27 -18.29
N GLN A 544 18.03 16.28 -18.97
CA GLN A 544 18.79 15.23 -18.29
C GLN A 544 19.93 15.80 -17.43
N GLN A 545 20.63 16.83 -17.90
CA GLN A 545 21.71 17.48 -17.16
C GLN A 545 21.23 18.15 -15.86
N GLU A 546 20.06 18.81 -15.89
CA GLU A 546 19.46 19.41 -14.69
C GLU A 546 19.04 18.33 -13.69
N LYS A 547 18.46 17.22 -14.19
CA LYS A 547 18.09 16.07 -13.36
C LYS A 547 19.29 15.44 -12.68
N ASP A 548 20.37 15.21 -13.41
CA ASP A 548 21.61 14.64 -12.87
C ASP A 548 22.23 15.57 -11.82
N THR A 549 22.26 16.87 -12.09
CA THR A 549 22.77 17.89 -11.16
C THR A 549 21.96 17.92 -9.85
N ARG A 550 20.63 17.91 -9.94
CA ARG A 550 19.73 17.87 -8.76
C ARG A 550 19.88 16.57 -7.98
N THR A 551 19.98 15.44 -8.68
CA THR A 551 20.18 14.12 -8.07
C THR A 551 21.51 14.05 -7.33
N ALA A 552 22.60 14.59 -7.91
CA ALA A 552 23.91 14.64 -7.25
C ALA A 552 23.90 15.52 -5.99
N LYS A 553 23.24 16.69 -6.03
CA LYS A 553 23.05 17.54 -4.84
C LYS A 553 22.21 16.86 -3.76
N ALA A 554 21.13 16.18 -4.15
CA ALA A 554 20.31 15.40 -3.21
C ALA A 554 21.14 14.29 -2.55
N LEU A 555 21.98 13.59 -3.31
CA LEU A 555 22.88 12.56 -2.78
C LEU A 555 23.87 13.14 -1.76
N ASP A 556 24.56 14.23 -2.11
CA ASP A 556 25.53 14.90 -1.23
C ASP A 556 24.89 15.31 0.11
N MET A 557 23.74 15.99 0.05
CA MET A 557 23.00 16.40 1.25
C MET A 557 22.50 15.20 2.05
N SER A 558 21.96 14.16 1.40
CA SER A 558 21.49 12.95 2.08
C SER A 558 22.62 12.24 2.83
N LEU A 559 23.82 12.17 2.25
CA LEU A 559 25.00 11.61 2.91
C LEU A 559 25.46 12.49 4.09
N ARG A 560 25.55 13.81 3.88
CA ARG A 560 25.99 14.78 4.91
C ARG A 560 25.11 14.74 6.16
N TYR A 561 23.78 14.62 5.99
CA TYR A 561 22.82 14.61 7.09
C TYR A 561 22.42 13.21 7.58
N GLY A 562 22.96 12.15 6.96
CA GLY A 562 22.69 10.76 7.31
C GLY A 562 21.26 10.33 7.03
N PHE A 563 20.62 10.86 5.97
CA PHE A 563 19.26 10.50 5.60
C PHE A 563 19.21 9.35 4.61
N VAL A 564 18.35 8.36 4.87
CA VAL A 564 17.97 7.33 3.89
C VAL A 564 16.91 7.89 2.96
N THR A 565 17.27 8.03 1.69
CA THR A 565 16.49 8.70 0.64
C THR A 565 16.51 7.87 -0.65
N PRO A 566 15.77 8.20 -1.71
CA PRO A 566 15.77 7.41 -2.94
C PRO A 566 17.15 7.16 -3.56
N VAL A 567 18.15 7.98 -3.21
CA VAL A 567 19.54 7.96 -3.69
C VAL A 567 20.56 7.41 -2.67
N THR A 568 20.14 7.15 -1.42
CA THR A 568 20.99 6.64 -0.34
C THR A 568 20.37 5.41 0.33
N SER A 569 21.22 4.63 0.99
CA SER A 569 20.84 3.42 1.70
C SER A 569 21.67 3.31 2.97
N MET A 570 21.08 2.84 4.06
CA MET A 570 21.81 2.55 5.29
C MET A 570 22.37 1.14 5.26
N VAL A 571 23.59 0.94 5.74
CA VAL A 571 24.24 -0.37 5.85
C VAL A 571 24.70 -0.59 7.28
N VAL A 572 24.29 -1.67 7.95
CA VAL A 572 24.77 -2.01 9.30
C VAL A 572 25.72 -3.19 9.24
N THR A 573 26.94 -3.04 9.74
CA THR A 573 27.95 -4.11 9.78
C THR A 573 28.32 -4.46 11.22
N LYS A 574 28.47 -5.76 11.51
CA LYS A 574 29.06 -6.25 12.76
C LYS A 574 30.58 -6.40 12.58
N PRO A 575 31.46 -5.68 13.31
CA PRO A 575 32.90 -5.83 13.18
C PRO A 575 33.36 -7.24 13.57
N GLU A 576 34.39 -7.72 12.88
CA GLU A 576 35.02 -9.01 13.10
C GLU A 576 35.59 -9.10 14.52
N ALA A 577 35.16 -10.11 15.27
CA ALA A 577 35.93 -10.68 16.36
C ALA A 577 36.12 -12.15 16.01
N GLU A 578 37.36 -12.63 16.21
CA GLU A 578 37.92 -13.89 15.72
C GLU A 578 36.96 -15.09 15.82
N GLU A 579 36.92 -15.84 14.71
CA GLU A 579 36.08 -17.03 14.45
C GLU A 579 34.56 -16.77 14.36
N GLY A 580 34.11 -16.18 13.24
CA GLY A 580 32.71 -16.23 12.81
C GLY A 580 32.27 -15.05 11.96
N SER A 581 32.12 -15.28 10.66
CA SER A 581 31.81 -14.31 9.60
C SER A 581 30.58 -13.40 9.86
N SER A 582 30.67 -12.09 9.60
CA SER A 582 29.56 -11.13 9.74
C SER A 582 28.97 -10.62 8.41
N SER A 583 27.69 -10.23 8.45
CA SER A 583 26.84 -9.85 7.33
C SER A 583 26.39 -8.39 7.41
N PRO A 584 26.47 -7.57 6.34
CA PRO A 584 25.86 -6.24 6.30
C PRO A 584 24.33 -6.31 6.10
N LEU A 585 23.58 -5.53 6.88
CA LEU A 585 22.13 -5.30 6.72
C LEU A 585 21.90 -4.01 5.91
N ILE A 586 20.83 -3.90 5.11
CA ILE A 586 20.56 -2.69 4.31
C ILE A 586 19.17 -2.09 4.54
N ALA A 587 19.07 -0.76 4.53
CA ALA A 587 17.80 -0.05 4.50
C ALA A 587 17.75 0.99 3.36
N ASP A 588 16.75 0.89 2.49
CA ASP A 588 16.56 1.75 1.32
C ASP A 588 15.28 2.61 1.46
N LYS A 589 15.23 3.79 0.83
CA LYS A 589 13.94 4.45 0.57
C LYS A 589 13.37 3.99 -0.77
N LEU A 590 12.06 3.77 -0.81
CA LEU A 590 11.36 3.36 -2.03
C LEU A 590 10.80 4.56 -2.79
N THR A 591 10.68 4.39 -4.10
CA THR A 591 10.01 5.35 -4.99
C THR A 591 8.80 4.65 -5.60
N GLU A 592 7.65 5.31 -5.62
CA GLU A 592 6.36 4.74 -6.07
C GLU A 592 6.33 4.25 -7.54
N GLY A 593 7.42 4.40 -8.31
CA GLY A 593 7.58 3.88 -9.68
C GLY A 593 8.71 2.87 -9.91
N LYS A 594 9.46 2.43 -8.88
CA LYS A 594 10.59 1.47 -9.03
C LYS A 594 10.27 0.02 -8.67
N GLU A 595 8.99 -0.35 -8.55
CA GLU A 595 8.57 -1.73 -8.78
C GLU A 595 8.48 -1.98 -10.29
N LYS A 596 9.62 -1.92 -10.98
CA LYS A 596 9.78 -2.54 -12.31
C LYS A 596 10.81 -3.66 -12.15
N PRO A 597 10.50 -4.91 -12.52
CA PRO A 597 11.54 -5.91 -12.73
C PRO A 597 12.48 -5.36 -13.81
N ASN A 598 13.79 -5.48 -13.61
CA ASN A 598 14.82 -5.01 -14.54
C ASN A 598 14.47 -5.33 -15.99
N LEU A 599 14.07 -4.30 -16.74
CA LEU A 599 13.90 -4.34 -18.19
C LEU A 599 15.26 -4.08 -18.83
N ILE A 600 15.92 -5.14 -19.30
CA ILE A 600 17.01 -5.02 -20.25
C ILE A 600 16.38 -4.73 -21.63
N ASN A 601 16.89 -3.70 -22.30
CA ASN A 601 16.58 -3.18 -23.64
C ASN A 601 15.85 -4.16 -24.59
N TYR A 602 14.63 -3.82 -24.99
CA TYR A 602 14.03 -4.33 -26.22
C TYR A 602 13.82 -3.19 -27.22
N GLN A 603 14.51 -3.30 -28.35
CA GLN A 603 14.18 -2.57 -29.56
C GLN A 603 12.79 -3.00 -30.05
N VAL A 604 12.05 -1.99 -30.51
CA VAL A 604 10.69 -2.03 -31.00
C VAL A 604 10.57 -2.92 -32.24
N PHE A 605 9.68 -3.92 -32.20
CA PHE A 605 9.00 -4.42 -33.39
C PHE A 605 7.49 -4.44 -33.15
N TYR A 606 6.78 -3.64 -33.94
CA TYR A 606 5.34 -3.67 -34.10
C TYR A 606 4.91 -5.06 -34.57
N PHE A 607 3.95 -5.70 -33.87
CA PHE A 607 3.06 -6.66 -34.52
C PHE A 607 1.59 -6.33 -34.24
N SER A 608 0.90 -6.14 -35.35
CA SER A 608 -0.51 -5.95 -35.56
C SER A 608 -1.37 -7.10 -35.02
N TYR A 609 -2.58 -6.74 -34.58
CA TYR A 609 -3.76 -7.60 -34.43
C TYR A 609 -3.77 -8.81 -35.38
N PHE A 610 -3.49 -9.99 -34.86
CA PHE A 610 -4.09 -11.24 -35.32
C PHE A 610 -4.37 -12.13 -34.12
N ALA A 611 -5.66 -12.48 -33.97
CA ALA A 611 -6.11 -13.54 -33.08
C ALA A 611 -5.37 -14.83 -33.44
N HIS A 612 -4.43 -15.27 -32.60
CA HIS A 612 -3.94 -16.65 -32.59
C HIS A 612 -4.14 -17.23 -31.19
N ARG A 613 -4.74 -18.41 -31.19
CA ARG A 613 -5.17 -19.18 -30.03
C ARG A 613 -3.96 -19.41 -29.12
N HIS A 614 -3.95 -18.81 -27.93
CA HIS A 614 -3.10 -19.35 -26.87
C HIS A 614 -3.55 -20.79 -26.61
N SER A 615 -2.57 -21.69 -26.59
CA SER A 615 -2.74 -23.09 -26.23
C SER A 615 -3.40 -23.17 -24.86
N VAL A 616 -4.70 -23.49 -24.88
CA VAL A 616 -5.49 -23.85 -23.71
C VAL A 616 -4.81 -25.06 -23.08
N VAL A 617 -4.14 -24.86 -21.95
CA VAL A 617 -3.61 -25.98 -21.16
C VAL A 617 -4.83 -26.75 -20.65
N ASP A 618 -4.92 -28.02 -21.05
CA ASP A 618 -6.07 -28.89 -20.91
C ASP A 618 -5.75 -29.95 -19.85
N GLY A 619 -6.17 -29.75 -18.58
CA GLY A 619 -5.92 -30.69 -17.49
C GLY A 619 -6.27 -30.22 -16.06
N ASP A 620 -7.51 -29.83 -15.76
CA ASP A 620 -7.89 -29.36 -14.42
C ASP A 620 -8.33 -30.50 -13.46
N PRO A 621 -7.44 -30.94 -12.56
CA PRO A 621 -7.32 -30.38 -11.24
C PRO A 621 -5.88 -29.92 -11.19
N HIS A 622 -5.70 -28.68 -11.61
CA HIS A 622 -4.51 -27.95 -11.25
C HIS A 622 -4.72 -27.52 -9.80
N PHE A 623 -3.91 -28.03 -8.88
CA PHE A 623 -3.93 -27.50 -7.53
C PHE A 623 -3.37 -26.10 -7.58
N MET A 624 -4.23 -25.14 -7.29
CA MET A 624 -3.90 -23.73 -7.26
C MET A 624 -4.01 -23.23 -5.82
N ILE A 625 -2.90 -22.67 -5.35
CA ILE A 625 -2.78 -22.12 -4.01
C ILE A 625 -2.65 -20.63 -4.17
N GLU A 626 -3.72 -19.91 -3.88
CA GLU A 626 -3.69 -18.46 -3.81
C GLU A 626 -3.01 -18.00 -2.52
N LEU A 627 -2.22 -16.94 -2.62
CA LEU A 627 -1.53 -16.33 -1.50
C LEU A 627 -1.94 -14.86 -1.43
N PRO A 628 -3.11 -14.56 -0.82
CA PRO A 628 -3.73 -13.24 -0.84
C PRO A 628 -2.82 -12.14 -0.29
N GLU A 629 -1.98 -12.46 0.69
CA GLU A 629 -1.01 -11.53 1.29
C GLU A 629 0.09 -11.07 0.31
N ARG A 630 0.31 -11.82 -0.78
CA ARG A 630 1.36 -11.57 -1.77
C ARG A 630 0.82 -11.22 -3.15
N ASN A 631 -0.49 -11.27 -3.35
CA ASN A 631 -1.14 -11.14 -4.66
C ASN A 631 -0.50 -12.07 -5.72
N ASP A 632 -0.20 -13.31 -5.32
CA ASP A 632 0.48 -14.30 -6.16
C ASP A 632 -0.15 -15.70 -5.97
N ALA A 633 0.10 -16.60 -6.91
CA ALA A 633 -0.45 -17.96 -6.89
C ALA A 633 0.62 -19.02 -7.24
N LEU A 634 0.53 -20.18 -6.58
CA LEU A 634 1.33 -21.37 -6.86
C LEU A 634 0.46 -22.44 -7.51
N CYS A 635 0.95 -23.09 -8.56
CA CYS A 635 0.20 -24.09 -9.30
C CYS A 635 1.01 -25.37 -9.50
N PHE A 636 0.39 -26.52 -9.33
CA PHE A 636 0.99 -27.81 -9.67
C PHE A 636 -0.09 -28.83 -10.01
N ASN A 637 0.31 -29.87 -10.74
CA ASN A 637 -0.58 -30.96 -11.13
C ASN A 637 -0.27 -32.17 -10.27
N ILE A 638 -1.22 -33.06 -10.03
CA ILE A 638 -0.91 -34.42 -9.59
C ILE A 638 -1.68 -35.37 -10.51
N ASN A 639 -0.93 -36.12 -11.29
CA ASN A 639 -1.48 -37.19 -12.13
C ASN A 639 -1.12 -38.55 -11.54
N ASP A 640 -2.11 -39.42 -11.42
CA ASP A 640 -1.96 -40.82 -11.03
C ASP A 640 -3.05 -41.68 -11.73
N LYS A 641 -3.14 -42.97 -11.43
CA LYS A 641 -4.10 -43.88 -12.03
C LYS A 641 -5.54 -43.44 -11.71
N PRO A 642 -6.45 -43.36 -12.71
CA PRO A 642 -7.86 -43.13 -12.45
C PRO A 642 -8.40 -44.10 -11.40
N GLY A 643 -9.07 -43.56 -10.39
CA GLY A 643 -9.52 -44.30 -9.21
C GLY A 643 -8.70 -44.03 -7.95
N THR A 644 -7.47 -43.52 -8.04
CA THR A 644 -6.68 -43.08 -6.87
C THR A 644 -7.46 -42.03 -6.08
N ILE A 645 -7.40 -42.12 -4.76
CA ILE A 645 -8.03 -41.17 -3.84
C ILE A 645 -6.94 -40.46 -3.06
N PHE A 646 -6.91 -39.13 -3.15
CA PHE A 646 -5.97 -38.29 -2.42
C PHE A 646 -6.62 -37.61 -1.23
N ASN A 647 -5.89 -37.52 -0.13
CA ASN A 647 -6.21 -36.65 0.98
C ASN A 647 -5.86 -35.19 0.63
N LEU A 648 -6.89 -34.37 0.42
CA LEU A 648 -6.73 -32.97 0.05
C LEU A 648 -6.56 -32.09 1.29
N VAL A 649 -7.39 -32.33 2.30
CA VAL A 649 -7.35 -31.60 3.58
C VAL A 649 -7.63 -32.58 4.71
N ARG A 650 -6.87 -32.49 5.80
CA ARG A 650 -7.06 -33.25 7.03
C ARG A 650 -6.65 -32.42 8.22
N ASP A 651 -7.62 -32.04 9.04
CA ASP A 651 -7.40 -31.41 10.32
C ASP A 651 -7.83 -32.35 11.44
N THR A 652 -6.84 -32.95 12.10
CA THR A 652 -7.06 -33.92 13.19
C THR A 652 -7.74 -33.30 14.41
N LYS A 653 -7.59 -31.98 14.63
CA LYS A 653 -8.18 -31.30 15.79
C LYS A 653 -9.65 -30.98 15.57
N SER A 654 -10.05 -30.49 14.39
CA SER A 654 -11.48 -30.26 14.09
C SER A 654 -12.21 -31.55 13.70
N GLY A 655 -11.47 -32.54 13.19
CA GLY A 655 -12.04 -33.73 12.57
C GLY A 655 -12.56 -33.46 11.15
N PHE A 656 -12.11 -32.36 10.52
CA PHE A 656 -12.42 -32.02 9.14
C PHE A 656 -11.50 -32.77 8.17
N VAL A 657 -12.09 -33.47 7.20
CA VAL A 657 -11.37 -34.27 6.21
C VAL A 657 -12.01 -34.08 4.84
N VAL A 658 -11.18 -33.88 3.82
CA VAL A 658 -11.57 -33.84 2.40
C VAL A 658 -10.69 -34.81 1.63
N ASN A 659 -11.31 -35.80 1.00
CA ASN A 659 -10.64 -36.76 0.12
C ASN A 659 -11.21 -36.62 -1.30
N GLY A 660 -10.36 -36.65 -2.32
CA GLY A 660 -10.75 -36.51 -3.73
C GLY A 660 -10.34 -37.74 -4.55
N GLN A 661 -11.30 -38.38 -5.22
CA GLN A 661 -11.03 -39.44 -6.18
C GLN A 661 -10.81 -38.86 -7.56
N ILE A 662 -9.68 -39.22 -8.18
CA ILE A 662 -9.35 -38.77 -9.54
C ILE A 662 -9.92 -39.71 -10.62
N ILE A 663 -10.31 -39.15 -11.75
CA ILE A 663 -10.83 -39.80 -12.95
C ILE A 663 -9.96 -39.42 -14.16
N GLY A 664 -9.83 -40.30 -15.14
CA GLY A 664 -9.05 -40.04 -16.36
C GLY A 664 -9.84 -39.28 -17.43
N LYS A 665 -9.15 -38.64 -18.35
CA LYS A 665 -9.75 -38.08 -19.58
C LYS A 665 -10.38 -39.18 -20.44
N LYS A 666 -11.52 -38.86 -21.09
CA LYS A 666 -12.36 -39.80 -21.88
C LYS A 666 -11.66 -40.52 -23.05
N LYS A 667 -10.52 -40.04 -23.55
CA LYS A 667 -9.70 -40.69 -24.61
C LYS A 667 -8.27 -40.88 -24.14
N VAL A 668 -7.79 -42.12 -24.19
CA VAL A 668 -6.38 -42.48 -23.99
C VAL A 668 -5.57 -41.92 -25.16
N VAL A 669 -4.65 -40.99 -24.88
CA VAL A 669 -3.65 -40.55 -25.86
C VAL A 669 -2.52 -41.58 -25.87
N LEU A 670 -2.08 -41.96 -27.07
CA LEU A 670 -1.04 -42.97 -27.32
C LEU A 670 0.36 -42.61 -26.74
N ASP A 671 0.53 -41.42 -26.17
CA ASP A 671 1.80 -40.88 -25.67
C ASP A 671 2.03 -41.05 -24.15
N GLY A 672 1.20 -41.85 -23.46
CA GLY A 672 1.49 -42.27 -22.08
C GLY A 672 1.31 -41.21 -20.97
N ILE A 673 0.95 -39.96 -21.28
CA ILE A 673 0.61 -38.93 -20.28
C ILE A 673 -0.91 -38.94 -20.05
N VAL A 674 -1.33 -39.39 -18.87
CA VAL A 674 -2.74 -39.41 -18.44
C VAL A 674 -3.04 -38.13 -17.66
N ASN A 675 -3.81 -37.20 -18.25
CA ASN A 675 -4.38 -36.08 -17.50
C ASN A 675 -5.59 -36.60 -16.70
N THR A 676 -5.55 -36.44 -15.39
CA THR A 676 -6.65 -36.81 -14.50
C THR A 676 -7.39 -35.59 -13.98
N TYR A 677 -8.61 -35.75 -13.46
CA TYR A 677 -9.58 -34.75 -12.95
C TYR A 677 -10.21 -35.22 -11.63
N ILE A 678 -10.65 -34.33 -10.73
CA ILE A 678 -11.39 -34.77 -9.53
C ILE A 678 -12.82 -35.13 -9.96
N GLY A 679 -13.20 -36.40 -9.81
CA GLY A 679 -14.54 -36.88 -10.16
C GLY A 679 -15.49 -37.00 -8.98
N ARG A 680 -14.94 -37.27 -7.78
CA ARG A 680 -15.71 -37.43 -6.54
C ARG A 680 -14.96 -36.83 -5.36
N LEU A 681 -15.68 -36.21 -4.44
CA LEU A 681 -15.18 -35.67 -3.17
C LEU A 681 -15.94 -36.29 -2.00
N GLY A 682 -15.21 -36.76 -1.01
CA GLY A 682 -15.71 -37.18 0.29
C GLY A 682 -15.31 -36.15 1.33
N ILE A 683 -16.29 -35.54 1.99
CA ILE A 683 -16.07 -34.48 2.98
C ILE A 683 -16.69 -34.91 4.30
N ILE A 684 -15.90 -34.92 5.37
CA ILE A 684 -16.35 -35.28 6.72
C ILE A 684 -16.00 -34.16 7.69
N HIS A 685 -16.91 -33.89 8.62
CA HIS A 685 -16.58 -33.19 9.85
C HIS A 685 -17.07 -34.01 11.05
N GLN A 686 -16.18 -34.83 11.62
CA GLN A 686 -16.53 -35.85 12.62
C GLN A 686 -17.24 -35.25 13.83
N LYS A 687 -16.75 -34.12 14.34
CA LYS A 687 -17.34 -33.43 15.52
C LYS A 687 -18.72 -32.83 15.27
N LEU A 688 -19.05 -32.50 14.02
CA LEU A 688 -20.35 -31.91 13.66
C LEU A 688 -21.33 -32.99 13.15
N GLY A 689 -20.87 -34.24 12.99
CA GLY A 689 -21.67 -35.32 12.44
C GLY A 689 -22.07 -35.09 10.98
N VAL A 690 -21.28 -34.32 10.22
CA VAL A 690 -21.54 -33.98 8.82
C VAL A 690 -20.70 -34.87 7.92
N ARG A 691 -21.33 -35.47 6.90
CA ARG A 691 -20.66 -36.23 5.84
C ARG A 691 -21.30 -35.91 4.49
N LEU A 692 -20.51 -35.49 3.51
CA LEU A 692 -20.95 -35.24 2.14
C LEU A 692 -20.18 -36.11 1.15
N GLU A 693 -20.90 -36.67 0.18
CA GLU A 693 -20.33 -37.24 -1.02
C GLU A 693 -20.76 -36.40 -2.22
N VAL A 694 -19.83 -35.76 -2.90
CA VAL A 694 -20.10 -34.94 -4.08
C VAL A 694 -19.52 -35.65 -5.30
N SER A 695 -20.35 -36.00 -6.27
CA SER A 695 -19.95 -36.55 -7.55
C SER A 695 -20.32 -35.58 -8.69
N THR A 696 -19.85 -35.82 -9.90
CA THR A 696 -20.28 -35.07 -11.09
C THR A 696 -21.76 -35.29 -11.45
N GLN A 697 -22.38 -36.36 -10.93
CA GLN A 697 -23.77 -36.75 -11.18
C GLN A 697 -24.71 -36.22 -10.11
N ASP A 698 -24.34 -36.39 -8.84
CA ASP A 698 -25.22 -36.23 -7.67
C ASP A 698 -24.43 -35.86 -6.41
N ILE A 699 -25.16 -35.34 -5.42
CA ILE A 699 -24.61 -34.90 -4.13
C ILE A 699 -25.41 -35.61 -3.03
N SER A 700 -24.74 -36.38 -2.18
CA SER A 700 -25.34 -37.04 -1.02
C SER A 700 -24.88 -36.37 0.26
N VAL A 701 -25.82 -35.96 1.11
CA VAL A 701 -25.58 -35.22 2.34
C VAL A 701 -26.13 -36.01 3.51
N PHE A 702 -25.26 -36.37 4.44
CA PHE A 702 -25.58 -37.09 5.67
C PHE A 702 -25.34 -36.17 6.86
N HIS A 703 -26.41 -35.83 7.59
CA HIS A 703 -26.35 -35.02 8.79
C HIS A 703 -27.53 -35.35 9.71
N GLY A 704 -27.28 -35.45 11.03
CA GLY A 704 -28.34 -35.69 12.02
C GLY A 704 -29.16 -36.97 11.82
N GLY A 705 -28.57 -38.03 11.23
CA GLY A 705 -29.25 -39.30 10.94
C GLY A 705 -30.14 -39.29 9.68
N LYS A 706 -30.20 -38.16 8.95
CA LYS A 706 -30.91 -38.04 7.68
C LYS A 706 -29.94 -38.16 6.51
N ASN A 707 -30.38 -38.81 5.44
CA ASN A 707 -29.67 -38.87 4.16
C ASN A 707 -30.48 -38.10 3.11
N LEU A 708 -29.89 -37.03 2.57
CA LEU A 708 -30.48 -36.22 1.52
C LEU A 708 -29.68 -36.41 0.23
N LYS A 709 -30.39 -36.74 -0.85
CA LYS A 709 -29.82 -36.82 -2.19
C LYS A 709 -30.26 -35.61 -3.02
N LEU A 710 -29.30 -34.86 -3.55
CA LEU A 710 -29.48 -33.69 -4.39
C LEU A 710 -28.91 -33.94 -5.79
N LEU A 711 -29.55 -33.38 -6.81
CA LEU A 711 -29.05 -33.37 -8.18
C LEU A 711 -28.52 -31.98 -8.52
N TRP A 712 -27.50 -31.90 -9.37
CA TRP A 712 -26.98 -30.60 -9.84
C TRP A 712 -28.02 -29.76 -10.58
N SER A 713 -29.13 -30.36 -11.07
CA SER A 713 -30.26 -29.63 -11.66
C SER A 713 -31.08 -28.83 -10.64
N ASP A 714 -30.89 -29.07 -9.36
CA ASP A 714 -31.68 -28.50 -8.27
C ASP A 714 -31.15 -27.11 -7.88
N ALA A 715 -32.00 -26.31 -7.25
CA ALA A 715 -31.63 -25.05 -6.61
C ALA A 715 -32.14 -25.08 -5.18
N VAL A 716 -31.25 -25.31 -4.22
CA VAL A 716 -31.64 -25.59 -2.83
C VAL A 716 -30.76 -24.80 -1.87
N SER A 717 -31.37 -24.17 -0.87
CA SER A 717 -30.65 -23.60 0.27
C SER A 717 -31.18 -24.26 1.55
N ILE A 718 -30.29 -24.94 2.26
CA ILE A 718 -30.57 -25.64 3.52
C ILE A 718 -29.77 -24.94 4.61
N LYS A 719 -30.45 -24.53 5.68
CA LYS A 719 -29.81 -23.98 6.87
C LYS A 719 -30.09 -24.88 8.05
N GLU A 720 -29.05 -25.50 8.59
CA GLU A 720 -29.13 -26.35 9.78
C GLU A 720 -28.15 -25.87 10.86
N THR A 721 -28.35 -26.32 12.09
CA THR A 721 -27.62 -25.86 13.28
C THR A 721 -26.09 -25.94 13.17
N ASN A 722 -25.58 -26.88 12.38
CA ASN A 722 -24.14 -27.14 12.22
C ASN A 722 -23.63 -26.94 10.79
N MET A 723 -24.53 -26.73 9.81
CA MET A 723 -24.18 -26.68 8.39
C MET A 723 -25.20 -25.82 7.63
N ASP A 724 -24.70 -24.85 6.88
CA ASP A 724 -25.46 -24.18 5.83
C ASP A 724 -24.98 -24.70 4.47
N LEU A 725 -25.92 -25.12 3.63
CA LEU A 725 -25.66 -25.64 2.29
C LEU A 725 -26.44 -24.83 1.26
N SER A 726 -25.78 -24.40 0.20
CA SER A 726 -26.40 -23.69 -0.93
C SER A 726 -25.97 -24.35 -2.24
N LEU A 727 -26.92 -24.89 -2.97
CA LEU A 727 -26.73 -25.51 -4.28
C LEU A 727 -27.24 -24.57 -5.37
N THR A 728 -26.33 -24.08 -6.20
CA THR A 728 -26.62 -23.28 -7.37
C THR A 728 -26.78 -24.19 -8.58
N LYS A 729 -27.96 -24.14 -9.21
CA LYS A 729 -28.34 -25.00 -10.34
C LYS A 729 -27.26 -25.06 -11.43
N ASN A 730 -26.78 -26.28 -11.68
CA ASN A 730 -25.78 -26.67 -12.66
C ASN A 730 -24.43 -25.94 -12.53
N CYS A 731 -24.12 -25.41 -11.36
CA CYS A 731 -23.00 -24.49 -11.17
C CYS A 731 -22.09 -24.93 -10.01
N SER A 732 -22.52 -24.74 -8.76
CA SER A 732 -21.69 -24.95 -7.59
C SER A 732 -22.48 -25.29 -6.33
N LEU A 733 -21.81 -25.92 -5.38
CA LEU A 733 -22.28 -26.28 -4.06
C LEU A 733 -21.42 -25.53 -3.03
N THR A 734 -21.99 -24.53 -2.36
CA THR A 734 -21.33 -23.84 -1.24
C THR A 734 -21.77 -24.46 0.08
N VAL A 735 -20.81 -24.78 0.94
CA VAL A 735 -21.06 -25.36 2.27
C VAL A 735 -20.32 -24.54 3.32
N THR A 736 -21.04 -24.14 4.37
CA THR A 736 -20.49 -23.45 5.54
C THR A 736 -20.70 -24.33 6.76
N LEU A 737 -19.62 -24.82 7.35
CA LEU A 737 -19.64 -25.58 8.60
C LEU A 737 -19.44 -24.65 9.78
N ARG A 738 -20.33 -24.73 10.78
CA ARG A 738 -20.39 -23.76 11.88
C ARG A 738 -19.06 -23.67 12.64
N HIS A 739 -18.52 -22.45 12.71
CA HIS A 739 -17.24 -22.12 13.36
C HIS A 739 -16.04 -22.98 12.89
N SER A 740 -16.06 -23.47 11.65
CA SER A 740 -15.04 -24.39 11.13
C SER A 740 -14.50 -23.94 9.77
N VAL A 741 -15.18 -24.27 8.68
CA VAL A 741 -14.66 -24.02 7.33
C VAL A 741 -15.79 -23.71 6.38
N LYS A 742 -15.54 -22.79 5.45
CA LYS A 742 -16.42 -22.51 4.33
C LYS A 742 -15.73 -22.94 3.04
N PHE A 743 -16.41 -23.74 2.23
CA PHE A 743 -15.87 -24.21 0.96
C PHE A 743 -16.94 -24.23 -0.13
N GLU A 744 -16.49 -24.29 -1.36
CA GLU A 744 -17.31 -24.38 -2.55
C GLU A 744 -16.80 -25.50 -3.46
N VAL A 745 -17.73 -26.31 -3.96
CA VAL A 745 -17.47 -27.33 -4.96
C VAL A 745 -18.13 -26.91 -6.26
N ILE A 746 -17.33 -26.69 -7.30
CA ILE A 746 -17.80 -26.26 -8.62
C ILE A 746 -17.89 -27.47 -9.54
N ARG A 747 -19.01 -27.63 -10.26
CA ARG A 747 -19.13 -28.64 -11.32
C ARG A 747 -18.83 -28.02 -12.69
N HIS A 748 -17.69 -28.36 -13.25
CA HIS A 748 -17.26 -27.85 -14.55
C HIS A 748 -17.96 -28.62 -15.67
N THR A 749 -18.98 -28.00 -16.29
CA THR A 749 -19.81 -28.60 -17.36
C THR A 749 -19.70 -27.87 -18.71
N LYS A 750 -19.17 -26.64 -18.75
CA LYS A 750 -19.35 -25.70 -19.88
C LYS A 750 -18.10 -25.16 -20.54
N ILE A 751 -16.90 -25.49 -20.06
CA ILE A 751 -15.70 -24.76 -20.48
C ILE A 751 -15.36 -24.94 -21.97
N TRP A 752 -15.81 -25.99 -22.68
CA TRP A 752 -15.72 -26.03 -24.14
C TRP A 752 -16.81 -26.90 -24.81
N LYS A 753 -18.00 -26.35 -25.11
CA LYS A 753 -19.00 -26.98 -26.01
C LYS A 753 -18.52 -27.19 -27.47
N ARG A 754 -17.22 -26.99 -27.77
CA ARG A 754 -16.62 -27.12 -29.10
C ARG A 754 -15.74 -28.36 -29.29
N ARG A 755 -15.56 -29.23 -28.29
CA ARG A 755 -14.83 -30.50 -28.45
C ARG A 755 -15.66 -31.69 -27.93
N GLN A 756 -15.76 -32.76 -28.71
CA GLN A 756 -16.58 -33.96 -28.45
C GLN A 756 -16.00 -34.91 -27.37
N ASP A 757 -14.95 -34.50 -26.65
CA ASP A 757 -14.08 -35.35 -25.82
C ASP A 757 -14.06 -34.97 -24.32
N HIS A 758 -14.86 -33.99 -23.90
CA HIS A 758 -14.85 -33.49 -22.51
C HIS A 758 -15.69 -34.36 -21.55
N GLN A 759 -15.17 -34.56 -20.33
CA GLN A 759 -15.82 -35.24 -19.20
C GLN A 759 -16.01 -34.23 -18.07
N ASP A 760 -17.18 -34.23 -17.44
CA ASP A 760 -17.46 -33.37 -16.27
C ASP A 760 -16.50 -33.70 -15.14
N TYR A 761 -16.06 -32.67 -14.42
CA TYR A 761 -15.21 -32.79 -13.24
C TYR A 761 -15.58 -31.76 -12.16
N LEU A 762 -14.99 -31.90 -10.99
CA LEU A 762 -15.22 -31.07 -9.82
C LEU A 762 -13.98 -30.23 -9.49
N GLY A 763 -14.19 -28.97 -9.15
CA GLY A 763 -13.20 -28.12 -8.50
C GLY A 763 -13.54 -27.93 -7.02
N PHE A 764 -12.55 -27.93 -6.14
CA PHE A 764 -12.72 -27.72 -4.69
C PHE A 764 -12.01 -26.44 -4.27
N TYR A 765 -12.77 -25.47 -3.77
CA TYR A 765 -12.30 -24.14 -3.39
C TYR A 765 -12.60 -23.90 -1.91
N THR A 766 -11.59 -23.46 -1.14
CA THR A 766 -11.78 -23.12 0.27
C THR A 766 -11.94 -21.62 0.40
N LEU A 767 -13.14 -21.17 0.78
CA LEU A 767 -13.52 -19.76 0.85
C LEU A 767 -13.14 -19.12 2.20
N ASP A 768 -13.13 -19.91 3.28
CA ASP A 768 -12.62 -19.49 4.59
C ASP A 768 -12.06 -20.69 5.35
N SER A 769 -10.73 -20.68 5.57
CA SER A 769 -9.98 -21.72 6.29
C SER A 769 -9.52 -21.28 7.68
N ARG A 770 -9.84 -20.05 8.14
CA ARG A 770 -9.22 -19.42 9.32
C ARG A 770 -9.48 -20.14 10.66
N HIS A 771 -10.50 -21.00 10.73
CA HIS A 771 -10.77 -21.80 11.93
C HIS A 771 -10.26 -23.25 11.84
N LEU A 772 -9.62 -23.64 10.74
CA LEU A 772 -8.87 -24.88 10.68
C LEU A 772 -7.63 -24.76 11.57
N SER A 773 -7.30 -25.84 12.28
CA SER A 773 -6.23 -25.79 13.26
C SER A 773 -4.85 -25.66 12.61
N ALA A 774 -3.84 -25.24 13.38
CA ALA A 774 -2.44 -25.21 12.93
C ALA A 774 -1.88 -26.59 12.50
N SER A 775 -2.56 -27.69 12.85
CA SER A 775 -2.20 -29.06 12.43
C SER A 775 -2.96 -29.53 11.18
N VAL A 776 -3.69 -28.65 10.50
CA VAL A 776 -4.29 -28.96 9.21
C VAL A 776 -3.19 -29.32 8.21
N HIS A 777 -3.38 -30.44 7.53
CA HIS A 777 -2.44 -30.96 6.54
C HIS A 777 -3.21 -31.51 5.33
N GLY A 778 -2.51 -32.14 4.40
CA GLY A 778 -3.05 -32.70 3.14
C GLY A 778 -2.44 -31.98 1.95
N LEU A 779 -2.79 -32.40 0.73
CA LEU A 779 -2.25 -31.78 -0.49
C LEU A 779 -2.50 -30.27 -0.57
N LEU A 780 -3.63 -29.79 -0.05
CA LEU A 780 -3.98 -28.38 0.03
C LEU A 780 -3.86 -27.84 1.45
N GLY A 781 -4.23 -28.64 2.46
CA GLY A 781 -4.30 -28.19 3.85
C GLY A 781 -2.97 -27.67 4.39
N GLN A 782 -1.83 -28.22 3.93
CA GLN A 782 -0.49 -27.78 4.34
C GLN A 782 -0.14 -26.33 3.95
N PHE A 783 -0.97 -25.66 3.14
CA PHE A 783 -0.77 -24.29 2.69
C PHE A 783 -1.75 -23.29 3.34
N TYR A 784 -2.70 -23.74 4.16
CA TYR A 784 -3.76 -22.88 4.72
C TYR A 784 -3.28 -21.91 5.80
N HIS A 785 -2.08 -22.10 6.34
CA HIS A 785 -1.40 -21.15 7.24
C HIS A 785 -0.26 -20.39 6.55
N GLY A 786 -0.31 -20.31 5.22
CA GLY A 786 0.66 -19.61 4.39
C GLY A 786 1.85 -20.48 3.95
N VAL A 787 2.56 -20.01 2.93
CA VAL A 787 3.83 -20.58 2.47
C VAL A 787 4.80 -19.48 2.12
N GLU A 788 6.00 -19.57 2.69
CA GLU A 788 7.07 -18.64 2.40
C GLU A 788 7.92 -19.15 1.24
N PHE A 789 8.03 -18.32 0.20
CA PHE A 789 8.91 -18.56 -0.92
C PHE A 789 9.58 -17.27 -1.41
N GLN A 790 10.70 -17.39 -2.13
CA GLN A 790 11.38 -16.29 -2.81
C GLN A 790 11.61 -16.66 -4.26
N VAL A 791 11.31 -15.75 -5.19
CA VAL A 791 11.58 -15.94 -6.62
C VAL A 791 12.78 -15.11 -7.02
N VAL A 792 13.76 -15.74 -7.67
CA VAL A 792 14.98 -15.12 -8.18
C VAL A 792 15.26 -15.60 -9.62
N ASN A 793 16.25 -15.00 -10.28
CA ASN A 793 16.77 -15.45 -11.58
C ASN A 793 15.68 -15.62 -12.66
N LEU A 794 14.86 -14.58 -12.84
CA LEU A 794 13.87 -14.49 -13.91
C LEU A 794 14.58 -14.60 -15.27
N ARG A 795 14.12 -15.52 -16.11
CA ARG A 795 14.69 -15.82 -17.41
C ARG A 795 13.59 -16.22 -18.41
N PRO A 796 13.79 -16.05 -19.73
CA PRO A 796 12.85 -16.57 -20.72
C PRO A 796 12.68 -18.09 -20.56
N GLY A 797 11.44 -18.57 -20.59
CA GLY A 797 11.10 -19.99 -20.56
C GLY A 797 11.30 -20.66 -21.91
N VAL A 798 11.16 -22.00 -21.93
CA VAL A 798 11.38 -22.85 -23.12
C VAL A 798 10.39 -22.54 -24.26
N LEU A 799 9.18 -22.08 -23.91
CA LEU A 799 8.23 -21.47 -24.83
C LEU A 799 8.41 -19.96 -24.75
N GLN A 800 8.56 -19.31 -25.91
CA GLN A 800 8.94 -17.89 -26.08
C GLN A 800 8.02 -16.85 -25.41
N GLU A 801 6.95 -17.30 -24.74
CA GLU A 801 5.91 -16.49 -24.08
C GLU A 801 5.86 -16.66 -22.55
N ASN A 802 6.54 -17.66 -21.94
CA ASN A 802 6.46 -17.93 -20.50
C ASN A 802 7.73 -17.47 -19.77
N LEU A 803 7.61 -16.83 -18.60
CA LEU A 803 8.77 -16.54 -17.74
C LEU A 803 9.17 -17.79 -16.94
N ALA A 804 10.45 -18.14 -16.92
CA ALA A 804 11.03 -19.11 -15.99
C ALA A 804 11.72 -18.39 -14.83
N ALA A 805 11.78 -19.02 -13.68
CA ALA A 805 12.46 -18.48 -12.50
C ALA A 805 13.02 -19.62 -11.63
N THR A 806 13.86 -19.23 -10.68
CA THR A 806 14.28 -20.11 -9.59
C THR A 806 13.55 -19.69 -8.32
N MET A 807 12.81 -20.60 -7.72
CA MET A 807 12.05 -20.37 -6.49
C MET A 807 12.71 -21.10 -5.31
N TYR A 808 12.98 -20.36 -4.25
CA TYR A 808 13.33 -20.91 -2.95
C TYR A 808 12.06 -21.07 -2.12
N VAL A 809 11.67 -22.30 -1.80
CA VAL A 809 10.46 -22.60 -1.02
C VAL A 809 10.77 -23.75 -0.08
N ARG A 810 10.41 -23.63 1.20
CA ARG A 810 10.63 -24.69 2.23
C ARG A 810 12.06 -25.26 2.24
N GLY A 811 13.07 -24.38 2.08
CA GLY A 811 14.48 -24.78 2.06
C GLY A 811 14.94 -25.50 0.77
N GLN A 812 14.07 -25.64 -0.23
CA GLN A 812 14.38 -26.22 -1.53
C GLN A 812 14.54 -25.15 -2.62
N THR A 813 15.36 -25.46 -3.62
CA THR A 813 15.56 -24.62 -4.80
C THR A 813 14.91 -25.29 -6.01
N LEU A 814 13.82 -24.71 -6.52
CA LEU A 814 13.01 -25.29 -7.57
C LEU A 814 13.00 -24.38 -8.80
N ASN A 815 12.99 -24.98 -9.99
CA ASN A 815 12.77 -24.24 -11.22
C ASN A 815 11.27 -24.17 -11.50
N VAL A 816 10.74 -22.95 -11.61
CA VAL A 816 9.32 -22.69 -11.84
C VAL A 816 9.13 -21.94 -13.14
N THR A 817 7.94 -22.06 -13.71
CA THR A 817 7.54 -21.29 -14.91
C THR A 817 6.25 -20.54 -14.63
N ARG A 818 6.08 -19.34 -15.17
CA ARG A 818 4.88 -18.53 -15.04
C ARG A 818 3.90 -18.97 -16.11
N HIS A 819 2.71 -19.40 -15.68
CA HIS A 819 1.60 -19.76 -16.57
C HIS A 819 0.36 -18.97 -16.21
N TRP A 820 -0.51 -18.77 -17.20
CA TRP A 820 -1.84 -18.22 -16.98
C TRP A 820 -2.81 -19.37 -16.73
N GLN A 821 -3.40 -19.39 -15.54
CA GLN A 821 -4.42 -20.37 -15.15
C GLN A 821 -5.76 -19.68 -15.00
N ARG A 822 -6.83 -20.44 -15.13
CA ARG A 822 -8.19 -19.92 -14.98
C ARG A 822 -8.73 -20.30 -13.61
N ASP A 823 -8.94 -19.30 -12.77
CA ASP A 823 -9.58 -19.45 -11.45
C ASP A 823 -11.10 -19.27 -11.57
N PHE A 824 -11.88 -20.14 -10.93
CA PHE A 824 -13.34 -20.07 -10.94
C PHE A 824 -13.93 -19.69 -9.58
N SER A 825 -13.09 -19.35 -8.59
CA SER A 825 -13.55 -18.99 -7.24
C SER A 825 -14.44 -17.74 -7.21
N ASN A 826 -14.11 -16.72 -8.01
CA ASN A 826 -14.84 -15.44 -8.06
C ASN A 826 -15.87 -15.36 -9.20
N ASP A 827 -15.56 -15.90 -10.39
CA ASP A 827 -16.49 -16.02 -11.52
C ASP A 827 -16.61 -17.48 -11.97
N VAL A 828 -17.54 -18.20 -11.34
CA VAL A 828 -17.82 -19.62 -11.63
C VAL A 828 -18.23 -19.86 -13.11
N LYS A 829 -18.71 -18.83 -13.83
CA LYS A 829 -19.19 -18.99 -15.22
C LYS A 829 -18.08 -18.81 -16.25
N ASN A 830 -17.27 -17.77 -16.11
CA ASN A 830 -16.25 -17.44 -17.12
C ASN A 830 -14.83 -17.81 -16.68
N GLY A 831 -14.58 -17.80 -15.37
CA GLY A 831 -13.27 -17.91 -14.75
C GLY A 831 -12.39 -16.68 -15.01
N GLU A 832 -11.67 -16.25 -14.01
CA GLU A 832 -10.67 -15.18 -14.08
C GLU A 832 -9.33 -15.76 -14.53
N ILE A 833 -8.59 -15.05 -15.40
CA ILE A 833 -7.27 -15.50 -15.83
C ILE A 833 -6.24 -14.91 -14.87
N ILE A 834 -5.64 -15.77 -14.04
CA ILE A 834 -4.64 -15.36 -13.06
C ILE A 834 -3.26 -15.92 -13.40
N PRO A 835 -2.18 -15.17 -13.18
CA PRO A 835 -0.83 -15.65 -13.39
C PRO A 835 -0.38 -16.47 -12.17
N CYS A 836 0.21 -17.64 -12.40
CA CYS A 836 0.73 -18.48 -11.32
C CYS A 836 2.08 -19.14 -11.64
N TRP A 837 2.85 -19.42 -10.58
CA TRP A 837 4.10 -20.17 -10.67
C TRP A 837 3.81 -21.66 -10.72
N PHE A 838 4.06 -22.25 -11.88
CA PHE A 838 3.88 -23.66 -12.14
C PHE A 838 5.12 -24.46 -11.74
N PHE A 839 4.89 -25.48 -10.91
CA PHE A 839 5.89 -26.46 -10.51
C PHE A 839 5.72 -27.72 -11.34
N SER A 840 6.77 -28.08 -12.08
CA SER A 840 6.84 -29.35 -12.78
C SER A 840 6.99 -30.53 -11.79
N ASN A 841 6.81 -31.76 -12.27
CA ASN A 841 7.03 -33.00 -11.52
C ASN A 841 6.10 -33.21 -10.30
N ASN A 842 4.79 -33.10 -10.53
CA ASN A 842 3.77 -33.41 -9.53
C ASN A 842 3.88 -32.65 -8.18
N GLY A 843 4.38 -31.41 -8.22
CA GLY A 843 4.58 -30.60 -7.01
C GLY A 843 5.76 -31.04 -6.14
N ALA A 844 6.67 -31.88 -6.66
CA ALA A 844 7.85 -32.33 -5.93
C ALA A 844 8.67 -31.15 -5.40
N GLY A 845 8.96 -31.18 -4.10
CA GLY A 845 9.68 -30.13 -3.38
C GLY A 845 8.83 -28.94 -2.93
N LEU A 846 7.62 -28.78 -3.48
CA LEU A 846 6.62 -27.82 -2.99
C LEU A 846 5.77 -28.44 -1.87
N ILE A 847 5.32 -29.69 -2.06
CA ILE A 847 4.55 -30.44 -1.07
C ILE A 847 5.47 -31.20 -0.12
N ASP A 848 5.00 -31.44 1.11
CA ASP A 848 5.71 -32.29 2.07
C ASP A 848 5.65 -33.76 1.60
N GLY A 849 6.81 -34.39 1.36
CA GLY A 849 6.87 -35.74 0.82
C GLY A 849 6.56 -35.83 -0.68
N GLY A 850 5.99 -36.95 -1.11
CA GLY A 850 5.56 -37.19 -2.49
C GLY A 850 4.05 -37.41 -2.61
N PRO A 851 3.47 -37.37 -3.82
CA PRO A 851 2.03 -37.58 -4.02
C PRO A 851 1.49 -38.89 -3.44
N SER A 852 2.32 -39.94 -3.42
CA SER A 852 1.98 -41.25 -2.84
C SER A 852 1.66 -41.19 -1.35
N ASP A 853 2.24 -40.23 -0.62
CA ASP A 853 2.05 -40.08 0.83
C ASP A 853 0.66 -39.56 1.18
N TYR A 854 -0.06 -39.05 0.18
CA TYR A 854 -1.42 -38.54 0.31
C TYR A 854 -2.47 -39.52 -0.21
N ILE A 855 -2.09 -40.72 -0.65
CA ILE A 855 -3.04 -41.72 -1.14
C ILE A 855 -3.77 -42.39 0.03
N VAL A 856 -5.10 -42.45 -0.05
CA VAL A 856 -5.97 -43.10 0.93
C VAL A 856 -6.81 -44.21 0.28
N SER A 857 -7.23 -45.19 1.07
CA SER A 857 -7.96 -46.36 0.58
C SER A 857 -9.45 -46.10 0.30
N GLY A 858 -10.00 -44.98 0.77
CA GLY A 858 -11.42 -44.66 0.66
C GLY A 858 -11.70 -43.16 0.73
N LEU A 859 -12.91 -42.77 0.30
CA LEU A 859 -13.38 -41.38 0.35
C LEU A 859 -13.70 -40.90 1.79
N PHE A 860 -13.93 -41.81 2.74
CA PHE A 860 -14.43 -41.52 4.08
C PHE A 860 -13.65 -42.22 5.18
#